data_AF-A0A2D7Y0P6-F1
#
_entry.id   AF-A0A2D7Y0P6-F1
#
_cell.length_a   1.000
_cell.length_b   1.000
_cell.length_c   1.000
_cell.angle_alpha   90.00
_cell.angle_beta   90.00
_cell.angle_gamma   90.00
#
_symmetry.space_group_name_H-M   'P 1'
#
loop_
_entity.id
_entity.type
_entity.pdbx_description
1 polymer ?
#
loop_
_entity_poly.entity_id
_entity_poly.type
_entity_poly.pdbx_seq_one_letter_code
_entity_poly.pdbx_strand_id
1 'polypeptide(L)'
;MRYQMMLVSSLAVLAACTNSGSSDNETPTQNTSPIITAGSDQTVMENMMVSLSSSLYDAEGDANISWTQVNGPNVMLDDPTSLTPSFRAPIVPEDLQLTFRVTASDGEFQSQDEMVITVNNVTQQGPSPQGIDDDSGNRRDRARNNRDDDRPSVEAREIRKFDGTKNNVDNALWGATFVHLQRWGTADYTDGISTMAGALRPSAREVSNAIVNQDEGESLPNTFGGTDFIWQWGQFIDHDIDLTDGAEETADIEVPTGDVWFDPDNLGTQIIPFSRALFDANTGTDASNPREQENEITSWIDGSMIYGSDKERADALRVSPDSAFLKTSAGNLLPFNEDDLTNANGFVTDPTTLFLAGDVRVNEQVGLAVMHTLFVREHNRIAQNILDNDPNKTGEQAYQDARRLVIGKIQKITYVDWLPALLGPDPLPGYSGYDDTLNATIYNEFSAAAYRLGHSMINDALWRLDASGAEITDGHLSLAEAFFTAPSILTEEESLDPILRGLAAQEHQALDPKIAHPLRNFLFGQPGLGGLDLASLNIQRGRDHGLPSYNDMREAMGLARVTAFSDITSDTDLAQALSDTYGSVDDIDLWVGGLSEDAFGDSQLGELFTLIIAKQFQLLRDGDRFWYEEDLRLDEVMQVKLSSLAQIIRDNTGVDSEIQDDVFHMPATP
;
A
#
# COMPACT_ATOMS: atom_id res chain seq x y z
N MET A 1 42.54 1.83 38.29
CA MET A 1 42.81 2.06 36.85
C MET A 1 41.60 2.85 36.33
N ARG A 2 41.59 4.19 36.32
CA ARG A 2 42.13 5.14 35.30
C ARG A 2 41.72 4.68 33.89
N TYR A 3 40.95 5.40 33.06
CA TYR A 3 40.86 6.84 32.72
C TYR A 3 39.38 7.21 32.45
N GLN A 4 38.79 8.32 32.90
CA GLN A 4 39.02 9.77 32.69
C GLN A 4 38.42 10.32 31.36
N MET A 5 37.26 10.98 31.53
CA MET A 5 36.57 11.97 30.69
C MET A 5 37.50 12.90 29.90
N MET A 6 37.10 13.26 28.67
CA MET A 6 37.35 14.59 28.11
C MET A 6 36.26 15.01 27.10
N LEU A 7 35.49 16.04 27.49
CA LEU A 7 34.81 16.98 26.61
C LEU A 7 35.84 17.76 25.78
N VAL A 8 35.52 18.11 24.54
CA VAL A 8 35.88 19.43 23.97
C VAL A 8 34.79 19.90 23.02
N SER A 9 34.21 21.06 23.35
CA SER A 9 33.41 21.93 22.49
C SER A 9 34.23 23.17 22.08
N SER A 10 34.17 23.48 20.78
CA SER A 10 34.13 24.82 20.15
C SER A 10 35.20 25.88 20.46
N LEU A 11 35.85 26.45 19.43
CA LEU A 11 35.75 27.89 19.08
C LEU A 11 36.51 28.24 17.78
N ALA A 12 35.88 29.09 16.96
CA ALA A 12 36.40 29.70 15.75
C ALA A 12 37.44 30.82 16.02
N VAL A 13 38.39 31.01 15.09
CA VAL A 13 39.14 32.27 14.91
C VAL A 13 39.32 32.56 13.42
N LEU A 14 38.76 33.69 12.98
CA LEU A 14 39.10 34.41 11.75
C LEU A 14 40.34 35.29 12.02
N ALA A 15 41.34 35.31 11.12
CA ALA A 15 41.95 36.51 10.52
C ALA A 15 43.35 36.28 9.90
N ALA A 16 43.39 36.44 8.57
CA ALA A 16 44.29 37.29 7.76
C ALA A 16 45.80 36.99 7.54
N CYS A 17 46.14 36.99 6.23
CA CYS A 17 47.38 37.38 5.54
C CYS A 17 48.60 36.43 5.64
N THR A 18 49.10 35.85 4.54
CA THR A 18 50.01 36.49 3.57
C THR A 18 50.43 35.49 2.50
N ASN A 19 50.83 36.02 1.36
CA ASN A 19 51.24 35.34 0.14
C ASN A 19 52.69 34.81 0.27
N SER A 20 52.93 33.51 0.10
CA SER A 20 54.24 32.98 -0.27
C SER A 20 54.08 31.64 -0.98
N GLY A 21 54.42 31.59 -2.26
CA GLY A 21 54.51 30.35 -3.01
C GLY A 21 55.55 29.41 -2.39
N SER A 22 55.15 28.17 -2.17
CA SER A 22 56.03 27.02 -2.09
C SER A 22 55.48 25.99 -3.07
N SER A 23 56.31 25.62 -4.03
CA SER A 23 56.12 24.46 -4.87
C SER A 23 56.28 23.21 -4.01
N ASP A 24 55.18 22.71 -3.48
CA ASP A 24 55.20 21.42 -2.81
C ASP A 24 55.06 20.34 -3.88
N ASN A 25 56.20 19.69 -4.07
CA ASN A 25 56.44 18.52 -4.88
C ASN A 25 55.60 17.38 -4.29
N GLU A 26 54.36 17.22 -4.76
CA GLU A 26 53.57 16.03 -4.42
C GLU A 26 54.38 14.82 -4.88
N THR A 27 54.73 13.99 -3.90
CA THR A 27 55.30 12.69 -4.17
C THR A 27 54.17 11.91 -4.84
N PRO A 28 54.36 11.22 -5.99
CA PRO A 28 53.28 10.44 -6.57
C PRO A 28 52.75 9.50 -5.49
N THR A 29 51.47 9.61 -5.14
CA THR A 29 50.82 8.60 -4.32
C THR A 29 51.01 7.28 -5.06
N GLN A 30 51.60 6.29 -4.37
CA GLN A 30 51.83 4.99 -4.97
C GLN A 30 50.46 4.35 -5.18
N ASN A 31 50.07 4.18 -6.45
CA ASN A 31 48.79 3.58 -6.82
C ASN A 31 48.60 2.23 -6.12
N THR A 32 47.42 2.01 -5.52
CA THR A 32 47.08 0.79 -4.79
C THR A 32 46.04 -0.02 -5.53
N SER A 33 46.14 -1.35 -5.47
CA SER A 33 45.16 -2.17 -6.19
C SER A 33 43.77 -2.05 -5.57
N PRO A 34 42.70 -1.89 -6.36
CA PRO A 34 41.34 -1.83 -5.85
C PRO A 34 40.95 -3.16 -5.21
N ILE A 35 40.04 -3.14 -4.24
CA ILE A 35 39.47 -4.32 -3.59
C ILE A 35 37.99 -4.36 -3.93
N ILE A 36 37.57 -5.42 -4.62
CA ILE A 36 36.17 -5.73 -4.89
C ILE A 36 35.78 -7.02 -4.19
N THR A 37 34.57 -7.08 -3.65
CA THR A 37 33.98 -8.28 -3.06
C THR A 37 32.55 -8.40 -3.57
N ALA A 38 32.19 -9.57 -4.09
CA ALA A 38 30.84 -9.88 -4.53
C ALA A 38 29.95 -10.16 -3.30
N GLY A 39 28.66 -9.96 -3.46
CA GLY A 39 27.65 -10.30 -2.46
C GLY A 39 27.57 -11.80 -2.20
N SER A 40 26.72 -12.20 -1.25
CA SER A 40 26.47 -13.62 -0.98
C SER A 40 25.72 -14.29 -2.14
N ASP A 41 25.97 -15.58 -2.35
CA ASP A 41 25.20 -16.42 -3.27
C ASP A 41 23.69 -16.35 -2.96
N GLN A 42 22.86 -16.42 -4.00
CA GLN A 42 21.40 -16.29 -3.88
C GLN A 42 20.68 -17.50 -4.47
N THR A 43 19.49 -17.79 -3.94
CA THR A 43 18.54 -18.74 -4.52
C THR A 43 17.22 -18.02 -4.76
N VAL A 44 16.72 -18.07 -5.99
CA VAL A 44 15.57 -17.31 -6.47
C VAL A 44 14.65 -18.22 -7.29
N MET A 45 13.38 -17.86 -7.43
CA MET A 45 12.49 -18.56 -8.37
C MET A 45 12.69 -18.05 -9.79
N GLU A 46 12.33 -18.86 -10.79
CA GLU A 46 12.27 -18.39 -12.17
C GLU A 46 11.33 -17.18 -12.31
N ASN A 47 11.63 -16.29 -13.26
CA ASN A 47 10.91 -15.03 -13.48
C ASN A 47 10.95 -14.03 -12.31
N MET A 48 11.72 -14.29 -11.25
CA MET A 48 11.99 -13.32 -10.18
C MET A 48 13.14 -12.39 -10.53
N MET A 49 13.14 -11.20 -9.92
CA MET A 49 14.28 -10.31 -9.99
C MET A 49 15.40 -10.73 -9.05
N VAL A 50 16.62 -10.51 -9.52
CA VAL A 50 17.85 -10.83 -8.80
C VAL A 50 18.73 -9.59 -8.82
N SER A 51 19.00 -9.02 -7.65
CA SER A 51 19.97 -7.93 -7.49
C SER A 51 21.31 -8.52 -7.09
N LEU A 52 22.32 -8.38 -7.93
CA LEU A 52 23.69 -8.64 -7.54
C LEU A 52 24.15 -7.49 -6.63
N SER A 53 25.11 -7.76 -5.76
CA SER A 53 25.71 -6.71 -4.93
C SER A 53 27.21 -6.87 -4.88
N SER A 54 27.91 -5.76 -4.67
CA SER A 54 29.35 -5.75 -4.47
C SER A 54 29.77 -4.55 -3.63
N SER A 55 30.92 -4.68 -2.97
CA SER A 55 31.56 -3.58 -2.26
C SER A 55 32.92 -3.28 -2.89
N LEU A 56 33.13 -2.02 -3.29
CA LEU A 56 34.38 -1.52 -3.85
C LEU A 56 35.09 -0.63 -2.83
N TYR A 57 36.38 -0.89 -2.60
CA TYR A 57 37.28 0.01 -1.91
C TYR A 57 38.50 0.28 -2.80
N ASP A 58 38.78 1.55 -3.01
CA ASP A 58 39.94 2.04 -3.75
C ASP A 58 40.46 3.30 -3.04
N ALA A 59 41.77 3.37 -2.77
CA ALA A 59 42.32 4.46 -1.96
C ALA A 59 42.41 5.78 -2.73
N GLU A 60 42.54 5.68 -4.06
CA GLU A 60 42.66 6.78 -5.01
C GLU A 60 41.30 7.30 -5.50
N GLY A 61 40.28 6.44 -5.51
CA GLY A 61 38.91 6.76 -5.89
C GLY A 61 38.68 6.80 -7.41
N ASP A 62 39.55 6.16 -8.20
CA ASP A 62 39.50 6.15 -9.67
C ASP A 62 39.20 4.76 -10.28
N ALA A 63 38.98 3.74 -9.44
CA ALA A 63 38.57 2.42 -9.87
C ALA A 63 37.16 2.39 -10.50
N ASN A 64 37.06 1.77 -11.68
CA ASN A 64 35.78 1.46 -12.36
C ASN A 64 35.40 0.01 -12.13
N ILE A 65 34.09 -0.27 -12.09
CA ILE A 65 33.51 -1.60 -11.91
C ILE A 65 32.86 -2.12 -13.18
N SER A 66 32.91 -3.43 -13.38
CA SER A 66 32.15 -4.12 -14.43
C SER A 66 31.74 -5.53 -14.00
N TRP A 67 30.53 -5.91 -14.36
CA TRP A 67 29.98 -7.25 -14.16
C TRP A 67 30.00 -8.03 -15.46
N THR A 68 30.33 -9.31 -15.37
CA THR A 68 30.30 -10.25 -16.49
C THR A 68 29.71 -11.56 -16.03
N GLN A 69 28.71 -12.06 -16.76
CA GLN A 69 28.21 -13.41 -16.54
C GLN A 69 29.20 -14.44 -17.07
N VAL A 70 29.57 -15.42 -16.24
CA VAL A 70 30.61 -16.42 -16.55
C VAL A 70 30.04 -17.82 -16.75
N ASN A 71 28.81 -18.09 -16.28
CA ASN A 71 28.14 -19.38 -16.44
C ASN A 71 26.62 -19.23 -16.56
N GLY A 72 25.99 -20.19 -17.24
CA GLY A 72 24.55 -20.24 -17.51
C GLY A 72 24.13 -19.54 -18.82
N PRO A 73 22.86 -19.68 -19.23
CA PRO A 73 22.22 -18.87 -20.26
C PRO A 73 22.39 -17.37 -20.00
N ASN A 74 22.72 -16.62 -21.05
CA ASN A 74 22.92 -15.18 -20.92
C ASN A 74 21.62 -14.50 -20.45
N VAL A 75 21.74 -13.72 -19.38
CA VAL A 75 20.73 -12.75 -18.94
C VAL A 75 21.23 -11.33 -19.22
N MET A 76 20.32 -10.38 -19.29
CA MET A 76 20.64 -8.97 -19.47
C MET A 76 20.70 -8.29 -18.10
N LEU A 77 21.87 -7.76 -17.74
CA LEU A 77 22.03 -6.89 -16.57
C LEU A 77 21.57 -5.48 -16.96
N ASP A 78 20.85 -4.81 -16.07
CA ASP A 78 20.36 -3.42 -16.23
C ASP A 78 21.50 -2.40 -16.41
N ASP A 79 22.48 -2.42 -15.50
CA ASP A 79 23.69 -1.60 -15.53
C ASP A 79 24.88 -2.45 -15.05
N PRO A 80 25.58 -3.14 -15.95
CA PRO A 80 26.73 -3.97 -15.57
C PRO A 80 27.90 -3.14 -15.00
N THR A 81 27.83 -1.81 -14.94
CA THR A 81 28.83 -0.92 -14.33
C THR A 81 28.40 -0.34 -12.97
N SER A 82 27.28 -0.79 -12.42
CA SER A 82 26.82 -0.47 -11.06
C SER A 82 27.44 -1.38 -10.01
N LEU A 83 27.45 -0.93 -8.74
CA LEU A 83 27.74 -1.78 -7.58
C LEU A 83 26.65 -2.81 -7.32
N THR A 84 25.43 -2.56 -7.82
CA THR A 84 24.24 -3.38 -7.57
C THR A 84 23.39 -3.63 -8.83
N PRO A 85 23.95 -4.24 -9.90
CA PRO A 85 23.15 -4.53 -11.09
C PRO A 85 22.10 -5.60 -10.81
N SER A 86 21.01 -5.55 -11.54
CA SER A 86 19.92 -6.51 -11.47
C SER A 86 19.64 -7.20 -12.81
N PHE A 87 19.02 -8.36 -12.76
CA PHE A 87 18.46 -9.06 -13.92
C PHE A 87 17.24 -9.89 -13.54
N ARG A 88 16.46 -10.28 -14.55
CA ARG A 88 15.34 -11.23 -14.41
C ARG A 88 15.82 -12.67 -14.56
N ALA A 89 15.58 -13.49 -13.54
CA ALA A 89 15.85 -14.92 -13.60
C ALA A 89 15.07 -15.55 -14.78
N PRO A 90 15.73 -16.30 -15.68
CA PRO A 90 15.06 -16.88 -16.83
C PRO A 90 14.03 -17.93 -16.39
N ILE A 91 13.00 -18.14 -17.21
CA ILE A 91 12.12 -19.31 -17.10
C ILE A 91 12.93 -20.54 -17.51
N VAL A 92 12.96 -21.55 -16.64
CA VAL A 92 13.87 -22.68 -16.74
C VAL A 92 13.12 -24.01 -16.57
N PRO A 93 13.35 -25.00 -17.44
CA PRO A 93 12.66 -26.29 -17.36
C PRO A 93 13.15 -27.19 -16.21
N GLU A 94 14.21 -26.80 -15.51
CA GLU A 94 14.81 -27.41 -14.32
C GLU A 94 15.71 -26.36 -13.63
N ASP A 95 16.04 -26.56 -12.35
CA ASP A 95 16.87 -25.62 -11.60
C ASP A 95 18.18 -25.28 -12.35
N LEU A 96 18.49 -23.99 -12.44
CA LEU A 96 19.58 -23.45 -13.23
C LEU A 96 20.52 -22.62 -12.37
N GLN A 97 21.83 -22.79 -12.53
CA GLN A 97 22.82 -21.90 -11.91
C GLN A 97 23.35 -20.88 -12.92
N LEU A 98 23.32 -19.62 -12.52
CA LEU A 98 24.02 -18.52 -13.16
C LEU A 98 25.20 -18.12 -12.27
N THR A 99 26.31 -17.72 -12.87
CA THR A 99 27.47 -17.23 -12.11
C THR A 99 27.88 -15.89 -12.69
N PHE A 100 28.08 -14.90 -11.81
CA PHE A 100 28.47 -13.55 -12.17
C PHE A 100 29.81 -13.21 -11.53
N ARG A 101 30.66 -12.54 -12.31
CA ARG A 101 31.94 -12.02 -11.84
C ARG A 101 31.90 -10.51 -11.85
N VAL A 102 32.26 -9.89 -10.73
CA VAL A 102 32.51 -8.46 -10.63
C VAL A 102 34.01 -8.20 -10.77
N THR A 103 34.39 -7.17 -11.52
CA THR A 103 35.78 -6.75 -11.72
C THR A 103 35.91 -5.26 -11.44
N ALA A 104 36.89 -4.88 -10.61
CA ALA A 104 37.30 -3.50 -10.41
C ALA A 104 38.66 -3.22 -11.08
N SER A 105 38.81 -2.05 -11.70
CA SER A 105 40.01 -1.65 -12.45
C SER A 105 40.25 -0.14 -12.34
N ASP A 106 41.42 0.26 -11.85
CA ASP A 106 41.94 1.65 -11.83
C ASP A 106 42.72 2.01 -13.13
N GLY A 107 42.91 1.03 -14.02
CA GLY A 107 43.67 1.17 -15.27
C GLY A 107 45.09 0.62 -15.22
N GLU A 108 45.61 0.28 -14.03
CA GLU A 108 46.92 -0.35 -13.81
C GLU A 108 46.80 -1.71 -13.10
N PHE A 109 45.91 -1.83 -12.13
CA PHE A 109 45.60 -3.03 -11.34
C PHE A 109 44.13 -3.45 -11.50
N GLN A 110 43.87 -4.73 -11.26
CA GLN A 110 42.52 -5.30 -11.28
C GLN A 110 42.32 -6.27 -10.12
N SER A 111 41.11 -6.27 -9.56
CA SER A 111 40.62 -7.30 -8.65
C SER A 111 39.26 -7.80 -9.12
N GLN A 112 38.92 -9.04 -8.76
CA GLN A 112 37.68 -9.68 -9.19
C GLN A 112 37.16 -10.62 -8.11
N ASP A 113 35.85 -10.81 -8.10
CA ASP A 113 35.15 -11.77 -7.23
C ASP A 113 33.91 -12.33 -7.94
N GLU A 114 33.36 -13.45 -7.45
CA GLU A 114 32.23 -14.14 -8.07
C GLU A 114 31.10 -14.44 -7.08
N MET A 115 29.87 -14.48 -7.60
CA MET A 115 28.70 -14.99 -6.89
C MET A 115 27.85 -15.90 -7.78
N VAL A 116 27.13 -16.82 -7.14
CA VAL A 116 26.25 -17.79 -7.79
C VAL A 116 24.79 -17.45 -7.50
N ILE A 117 23.97 -17.48 -8.55
CA ILE A 117 22.52 -17.38 -8.45
C ILE A 117 21.93 -18.73 -8.86
N THR A 118 21.22 -19.39 -7.95
CA THR A 118 20.46 -20.60 -8.23
C THR A 118 19.01 -20.21 -8.53
N VAL A 119 18.58 -20.40 -9.77
CA VAL A 119 17.21 -20.17 -10.25
C VAL A 119 16.46 -21.49 -10.17
N ASN A 120 15.50 -21.60 -9.27
CA ASN A 120 14.66 -22.78 -9.12
C ASN A 120 13.59 -22.82 -10.21
N ASN A 121 13.43 -23.97 -10.85
CA ASN A 121 12.30 -24.22 -11.74
C ASN A 121 11.02 -24.36 -10.91
N VAL A 122 10.03 -23.57 -11.26
CA VAL A 122 8.73 -23.56 -10.60
C VAL A 122 7.81 -24.53 -11.35
N THR A 123 7.84 -25.82 -10.95
CA THR A 123 6.84 -26.81 -11.42
C THR A 123 5.47 -26.67 -10.73
N GLN A 124 5.29 -25.65 -9.89
CA GLN A 124 4.02 -25.29 -9.24
C GLN A 124 3.79 -23.78 -9.29
N GLN A 125 2.74 -23.35 -10.01
CA GLN A 125 1.96 -22.12 -9.79
C GLN A 125 2.69 -21.01 -9.01
N GLY A 126 3.30 -20.07 -9.75
CA GLY A 126 3.90 -18.88 -9.16
C GLY A 126 2.82 -17.85 -8.80
N PRO A 127 3.09 -16.95 -7.84
CA PRO A 127 2.15 -15.92 -7.40
C PRO A 127 1.68 -15.07 -8.59
N SER A 128 0.46 -14.51 -8.49
CA SER A 128 -0.03 -13.58 -9.51
C SER A 128 1.00 -12.47 -9.74
N PRO A 129 1.17 -11.93 -10.97
CA PRO A 129 2.10 -10.83 -11.22
C PRO A 129 1.84 -9.58 -10.36
N GLN A 130 0.69 -9.48 -9.69
CA GLN A 130 0.32 -8.43 -8.75
C GLN A 130 0.78 -8.73 -7.30
N GLY A 131 1.49 -9.84 -7.05
CA GLY A 131 2.12 -10.15 -5.77
C GLY A 131 1.21 -10.82 -4.74
N ILE A 132 0.06 -11.37 -5.15
CA ILE A 132 -0.88 -12.05 -4.25
C ILE A 132 -1.01 -13.54 -4.64
N ASP A 133 -0.86 -14.38 -3.62
CA ASP A 133 -0.69 -15.84 -3.63
C ASP A 133 -2.02 -16.64 -3.69
N ASP A 134 -1.91 -17.86 -4.23
CA ASP A 134 -2.87 -18.77 -4.85
C ASP A 134 -3.91 -19.45 -3.91
N ASP A 135 -4.13 -18.93 -2.68
CA ASP A 135 -5.02 -19.58 -1.69
C ASP A 135 -6.46 -19.04 -1.65
N SER A 136 -6.86 -18.12 -2.56
CA SER A 136 -8.20 -17.49 -2.54
C SER A 136 -9.34 -18.51 -2.51
N GLY A 137 -9.18 -19.65 -3.22
CA GLY A 137 -10.12 -20.77 -3.19
C GLY A 137 -10.27 -21.38 -1.79
N ASN A 138 -9.17 -21.65 -1.09
CA ASN A 138 -9.26 -22.23 0.25
C ASN A 138 -9.72 -21.17 1.27
N ARG A 139 -9.34 -19.90 1.15
CA ARG A 139 -9.88 -18.80 1.98
C ARG A 139 -11.40 -18.69 1.83
N ARG A 140 -11.90 -18.74 0.60
CA ARG A 140 -13.35 -18.77 0.30
C ARG A 140 -14.03 -19.96 0.96
N ASP A 141 -13.45 -21.15 0.85
CA ASP A 141 -14.00 -22.36 1.47
C ASP A 141 -13.99 -22.29 2.99
N ARG A 142 -12.90 -21.80 3.60
CA ARG A 142 -12.81 -21.56 5.06
C ARG A 142 -13.87 -20.58 5.52
N ALA A 143 -14.01 -19.45 4.83
CA ALA A 143 -15.01 -18.44 5.12
C ALA A 143 -16.42 -19.03 5.06
N ARG A 144 -16.77 -19.77 4.00
CA ARG A 144 -18.10 -20.38 3.83
C ARG A 144 -18.38 -21.50 4.83
N ASN A 145 -17.38 -22.33 5.16
CA ASN A 145 -17.53 -23.47 6.08
C ASN A 145 -17.62 -23.05 7.55
N ASN A 146 -17.07 -21.89 7.91
CA ASN A 146 -17.06 -21.39 9.29
C ASN A 146 -18.20 -20.40 9.60
N ARG A 147 -19.16 -20.20 8.68
CA ARG A 147 -20.39 -19.46 8.96
C ARG A 147 -21.33 -20.31 9.83
N ASP A 148 -21.07 -20.35 11.13
CA ASP A 148 -22.00 -20.92 12.10
C ASP A 148 -23.26 -20.03 12.28
N ASP A 149 -24.30 -20.59 12.91
CA ASP A 149 -25.55 -19.90 13.26
C ASP A 149 -25.52 -19.24 14.66
N ASP A 150 -24.41 -19.34 15.39
CA ASP A 150 -24.24 -18.74 16.72
C ASP A 150 -23.94 -17.23 16.73
N ARG A 151 -24.55 -16.49 17.67
CA ARG A 151 -24.17 -15.10 17.99
C ARG A 151 -23.36 -15.13 19.29
N PRO A 152 -22.02 -15.18 19.21
CA PRO A 152 -21.21 -15.34 20.41
C PRO A 152 -21.40 -14.15 21.35
N SER A 153 -21.29 -14.39 22.66
CA SER A 153 -21.39 -13.31 23.65
C SER A 153 -20.43 -13.56 24.80
N VAL A 154 -19.85 -12.48 25.31
CA VAL A 154 -19.04 -12.45 26.54
C VAL A 154 -19.60 -11.36 27.43
N GLU A 155 -19.81 -11.68 28.71
CA GLU A 155 -20.51 -10.80 29.67
C GLU A 155 -21.90 -10.32 29.18
N ALA A 156 -22.63 -11.21 28.47
CA ALA A 156 -23.92 -10.91 27.84
C ALA A 156 -23.90 -9.78 26.80
N ARG A 157 -22.71 -9.35 26.34
CA ARG A 157 -22.53 -8.50 25.16
C ARG A 157 -22.19 -9.36 23.96
N GLU A 158 -22.94 -9.20 22.88
CA GLU A 158 -22.67 -9.89 21.62
C GLU A 158 -21.29 -9.51 21.10
N ILE A 159 -20.54 -10.50 20.60
CA ILE A 159 -19.24 -10.30 19.97
C ILE A 159 -19.46 -10.24 18.47
N ARG A 160 -18.98 -9.16 17.85
CA ARG A 160 -18.86 -9.08 16.40
C ARG A 160 -17.98 -10.22 15.88
N LYS A 161 -18.49 -10.97 14.91
CA LYS A 161 -17.74 -12.05 14.27
C LYS A 161 -16.61 -11.51 13.37
N PHE A 162 -15.51 -12.24 13.27
CA PHE A 162 -14.37 -11.88 12.41
C PHE A 162 -14.71 -11.94 10.91
N ASP A 163 -15.68 -12.76 10.51
CA ASP A 163 -16.11 -12.91 9.12
C ASP A 163 -17.17 -11.88 8.68
N GLY A 164 -17.51 -10.92 9.55
CA GLY A 164 -18.54 -9.90 9.30
C GLY A 164 -19.99 -10.42 9.29
N THR A 165 -20.22 -11.72 9.47
CA THR A 165 -21.57 -12.29 9.44
C THR A 165 -22.41 -11.84 10.63
N LYS A 166 -23.73 -11.77 10.41
CA LYS A 166 -24.77 -11.42 11.40
C LYS A 166 -24.65 -10.02 12.00
N ASN A 167 -23.95 -9.12 11.32
CA ASN A 167 -24.09 -7.69 11.60
C ASN A 167 -25.55 -7.28 11.46
N ASN A 168 -26.13 -7.49 10.27
CA ASN A 168 -27.57 -7.33 10.07
C ASN A 168 -28.35 -8.52 10.64
N VAL A 169 -29.47 -8.24 11.32
CA VAL A 169 -30.25 -9.26 12.04
C VAL A 169 -31.01 -10.18 11.09
N ASP A 170 -31.60 -9.61 10.04
CA ASP A 170 -32.45 -10.32 9.08
C ASP A 170 -31.67 -10.81 7.85
N ASN A 171 -30.54 -10.17 7.55
CA ASN A 171 -29.68 -10.47 6.42
C ASN A 171 -28.26 -10.80 6.87
N ALA A 172 -28.07 -12.01 7.41
CA ALA A 172 -26.83 -12.41 8.08
C ALA A 172 -25.55 -12.36 7.23
N LEU A 173 -25.65 -12.21 5.91
CA LEU A 173 -24.49 -12.17 4.99
C LEU A 173 -24.15 -10.77 4.49
N TRP A 174 -24.96 -9.74 4.75
CA TRP A 174 -24.61 -8.39 4.33
C TRP A 174 -23.30 -7.96 4.99
N GLY A 175 -22.33 -7.51 4.19
CA GLY A 175 -21.00 -7.10 4.62
C GLY A 175 -20.07 -8.22 5.10
N ALA A 176 -20.44 -9.50 4.95
CA ALA A 176 -19.56 -10.61 5.32
C ALA A 176 -18.41 -10.83 4.31
N THR A 177 -17.37 -11.58 4.69
CA THR A 177 -16.33 -12.01 3.73
C THR A 177 -16.89 -12.85 2.59
N PHE A 178 -16.27 -12.81 1.42
CA PHE A 178 -16.68 -13.51 0.19
C PHE A 178 -18.16 -13.34 -0.14
N VAL A 179 -18.62 -12.09 -0.16
CA VAL A 179 -19.90 -11.70 -0.75
C VAL A 179 -19.66 -10.77 -1.93
N HIS A 180 -20.63 -10.68 -2.84
CA HIS A 180 -20.49 -9.84 -4.03
C HIS A 180 -20.36 -8.36 -3.64
N LEU A 181 -19.40 -7.69 -4.28
CA LEU A 181 -19.40 -6.24 -4.33
C LEU A 181 -20.73 -5.76 -4.94
N GLN A 182 -21.36 -4.78 -4.30
CA GLN A 182 -22.59 -4.19 -4.81
C GLN A 182 -22.31 -3.31 -6.02
N ARG A 183 -23.33 -2.90 -6.77
CA ARG A 183 -23.19 -1.97 -7.90
C ARG A 183 -24.23 -0.87 -7.83
N TRP A 184 -23.80 0.37 -8.07
CA TRP A 184 -24.72 1.47 -8.35
C TRP A 184 -25.01 1.57 -9.85
N GLY A 185 -23.97 1.38 -10.68
CA GLY A 185 -24.09 1.29 -12.12
C GLY A 185 -24.44 -0.13 -12.58
N THR A 186 -24.83 -0.27 -13.83
CA THR A 186 -24.92 -1.59 -14.47
C THR A 186 -23.53 -2.09 -14.84
N ALA A 187 -23.28 -3.39 -14.73
CA ALA A 187 -22.03 -3.99 -15.22
C ALA A 187 -21.85 -3.73 -16.73
N ASP A 188 -20.73 -3.12 -17.11
CA ASP A 188 -20.42 -2.65 -18.47
C ASP A 188 -19.44 -3.60 -19.19
N TYR A 189 -19.75 -4.89 -19.20
CA TYR A 189 -18.97 -5.86 -19.97
C TYR A 189 -19.26 -5.73 -21.46
N THR A 190 -18.24 -5.89 -22.32
CA THR A 190 -18.37 -5.73 -23.78
C THR A 190 -19.39 -6.69 -24.40
N ASP A 191 -19.50 -7.90 -23.85
CA ASP A 191 -20.49 -8.90 -24.24
C ASP A 191 -21.75 -8.90 -23.36
N GLY A 192 -21.82 -7.99 -22.37
CA GLY A 192 -22.84 -7.95 -21.33
C GLY A 192 -22.73 -9.08 -20.30
N ILE A 193 -21.66 -9.89 -20.32
CA ILE A 193 -21.52 -11.09 -19.49
C ILE A 193 -20.24 -11.02 -18.65
N SER A 194 -19.07 -11.03 -19.29
CA SER A 194 -17.78 -11.17 -18.59
C SER A 194 -16.56 -10.70 -19.39
N THR A 195 -16.71 -10.39 -20.68
CA THR A 195 -15.62 -9.85 -21.50
C THR A 195 -15.35 -8.44 -21.06
N MET A 196 -14.10 -8.14 -20.66
CA MET A 196 -13.69 -6.85 -20.08
C MET A 196 -14.27 -5.64 -20.80
N ALA A 197 -14.59 -4.61 -20.02
CA ALA A 197 -15.07 -3.34 -20.54
C ALA A 197 -13.99 -2.64 -21.37
N GLY A 198 -14.41 -1.61 -22.12
CA GLY A 198 -13.47 -0.71 -22.79
C GLY A 198 -12.73 -1.34 -23.97
N ALA A 199 -13.30 -2.33 -24.66
CA ALA A 199 -12.69 -2.96 -25.84
C ALA A 199 -12.38 -1.98 -26.99
N LEU A 200 -12.98 -0.79 -26.98
CA LEU A 200 -12.72 0.29 -27.94
C LEU A 200 -11.97 1.48 -27.33
N ARG A 201 -11.59 1.41 -26.04
CA ARG A 201 -10.80 2.44 -25.35
C ARG A 201 -9.31 2.21 -25.63
N PRO A 202 -8.46 3.25 -25.55
CA PRO A 202 -7.00 3.10 -25.66
C PRO A 202 -6.46 2.11 -24.62
N SER A 203 -5.25 1.59 -24.84
CA SER A 203 -4.62 0.71 -23.85
C SER A 203 -4.45 1.44 -22.52
N ALA A 204 -4.53 0.73 -21.39
CA ALA A 204 -4.39 1.36 -20.08
C ALA A 204 -3.05 2.10 -19.92
N ARG A 205 -1.98 1.58 -20.55
CA ARG A 205 -0.66 2.22 -20.57
C ARG A 205 -0.61 3.47 -21.42
N GLU A 206 -1.31 3.50 -22.54
CA GLU A 206 -1.46 4.72 -23.35
C GLU A 206 -2.14 5.84 -22.54
N VAL A 207 -3.24 5.52 -21.84
CA VAL A 207 -3.94 6.45 -20.95
C VAL A 207 -3.03 6.93 -19.82
N SER A 208 -2.30 6.01 -19.18
CA SER A 208 -1.33 6.35 -18.12
C SER A 208 -0.27 7.33 -18.59
N ASN A 209 0.32 7.09 -19.77
CA ASN A 209 1.33 7.98 -20.35
C ASN A 209 0.78 9.37 -20.69
N ALA A 210 -0.42 9.43 -21.25
CA ALA A 210 -0.98 10.68 -21.76
C ALA A 210 -1.57 11.58 -20.68
N ILE A 211 -2.20 10.99 -19.65
CA ILE A 211 -2.99 11.73 -18.66
C ILE A 211 -2.35 11.70 -17.28
N VAL A 212 -1.89 10.52 -16.84
CA VAL A 212 -1.52 10.25 -15.44
C VAL A 212 -0.06 10.58 -15.12
N ASN A 213 0.77 10.81 -16.15
CA ASN A 213 2.18 11.08 -15.95
C ASN A 213 2.43 12.36 -15.12
N GLN A 214 3.16 12.16 -14.02
CA GLN A 214 3.95 13.14 -13.30
C GLN A 214 5.42 12.88 -13.60
N ASP A 215 6.17 13.94 -13.94
CA ASP A 215 7.57 13.79 -14.35
C ASP A 215 8.47 13.39 -13.17
N GLU A 216 9.63 12.81 -13.47
CA GLU A 216 10.60 12.39 -12.44
C GLU A 216 11.05 13.60 -11.60
N GLY A 217 10.87 13.53 -10.28
CA GLY A 217 11.18 14.61 -9.34
C GLY A 217 10.23 15.81 -9.38
N GLU A 218 9.17 15.76 -10.21
CA GLU A 218 8.10 16.75 -10.14
C GLU A 218 7.32 16.58 -8.84
N SER A 219 6.97 17.70 -8.20
CA SER A 219 6.13 17.70 -7.00
C SER A 219 4.96 18.65 -7.23
N LEU A 220 3.77 18.10 -7.08
CA LEU A 220 2.48 18.77 -7.21
C LEU A 220 1.79 18.68 -5.84
N PRO A 221 2.20 19.48 -4.84
CA PRO A 221 1.60 19.39 -3.50
C PRO A 221 0.11 19.74 -3.52
N ASN A 222 -0.66 19.11 -2.62
CA ASN A 222 -2.05 19.47 -2.43
C ASN A 222 -2.21 20.94 -1.98
N THR A 223 -3.39 21.52 -2.19
CA THR A 223 -3.68 22.91 -1.79
C THR A 223 -4.58 23.01 -0.56
N PHE A 224 -4.87 21.87 0.07
CA PHE A 224 -5.74 21.75 1.24
C PHE A 224 -4.95 21.69 2.56
N GLY A 225 -3.61 21.69 2.47
CA GLY A 225 -2.72 21.61 3.62
C GLY A 225 -2.78 20.25 4.31
N GLY A 226 -3.04 19.18 3.56
CA GLY A 226 -3.07 17.82 4.09
C GLY A 226 -1.67 17.21 4.21
N THR A 227 -1.49 16.33 5.19
CA THR A 227 -0.25 15.55 5.37
C THR A 227 -0.35 14.16 4.75
N ASP A 228 0.76 13.45 4.68
CA ASP A 228 0.81 12.04 4.28
C ASP A 228 -0.04 11.11 5.16
N PHE A 229 -0.45 11.52 6.37
CA PHE A 229 -1.43 10.75 7.14
C PHE A 229 -2.79 10.61 6.45
N ILE A 230 -3.17 11.49 5.52
CA ILE A 230 -4.45 11.34 4.80
C ILE A 230 -4.43 10.10 3.92
N TRP A 231 -3.42 9.90 3.08
CA TRP A 231 -3.36 8.69 2.25
C TRP A 231 -2.98 7.45 3.06
N GLN A 232 -2.12 7.59 4.09
CA GLN A 232 -1.72 6.46 4.91
C GLN A 232 -2.88 5.90 5.74
N TRP A 233 -3.72 6.78 6.31
CA TRP A 233 -4.94 6.35 6.99
C TRP A 233 -5.97 5.80 6.00
N GLY A 234 -6.09 6.42 4.82
CA GLY A 234 -6.94 5.92 3.74
C GLY A 234 -6.61 4.48 3.37
N GLN A 235 -5.33 4.15 3.13
CA GLN A 235 -4.85 2.79 2.86
C GLN A 235 -5.14 1.84 4.03
N PHE A 236 -4.92 2.27 5.27
CA PHE A 236 -5.19 1.45 6.45
C PHE A 236 -6.67 1.07 6.59
N ILE A 237 -7.58 1.98 6.20
CA ILE A 237 -9.03 1.74 6.18
C ILE A 237 -9.48 0.94 4.95
N ASP A 238 -8.91 1.20 3.78
CA ASP A 238 -9.15 0.38 2.55
C ASP A 238 -8.90 -1.10 2.85
N HIS A 239 -7.78 -1.38 3.52
CA HIS A 239 -7.40 -2.73 3.91
C HIS A 239 -8.27 -3.34 5.02
N ASP A 240 -9.17 -2.57 5.63
CA ASP A 240 -10.16 -3.06 6.59
C ASP A 240 -11.50 -3.43 5.93
N ILE A 241 -11.82 -2.82 4.78
CA ILE A 241 -13.17 -2.87 4.21
C ILE A 241 -13.23 -3.53 2.83
N ASP A 242 -12.16 -3.55 2.05
CA ASP A 242 -12.13 -4.29 0.79
C ASP A 242 -10.80 -4.94 0.37
N LEU A 243 -10.95 -6.07 -0.32
CA LEU A 243 -9.90 -6.86 -0.96
C LEU A 243 -10.51 -7.69 -2.09
N THR A 244 -9.92 -7.60 -3.28
CA THR A 244 -10.21 -8.52 -4.38
C THR A 244 -8.93 -8.85 -5.13
N ASP A 245 -8.47 -10.09 -4.98
CA ASP A 245 -7.24 -10.60 -5.57
C ASP A 245 -7.37 -10.91 -7.05
N GLY A 246 -6.21 -11.12 -7.68
CA GLY A 246 -6.14 -11.73 -9.01
C GLY A 246 -6.54 -13.21 -8.98
N ALA A 247 -7.28 -13.63 -10.00
CA ALA A 247 -7.52 -15.01 -10.37
C ALA A 247 -6.49 -15.45 -11.44
N GLU A 248 -6.44 -16.75 -11.75
CA GLU A 248 -5.53 -17.31 -12.76
C GLU A 248 -5.75 -16.77 -14.20
N GLU A 249 -6.88 -16.11 -14.46
CA GLU A 249 -7.22 -15.59 -15.77
C GLU A 249 -6.41 -14.32 -16.08
N THR A 250 -5.54 -14.38 -17.10
CA THR A 250 -4.73 -13.22 -17.50
C THR A 250 -5.46 -12.30 -18.47
N ALA A 251 -5.17 -11.01 -18.38
CA ALA A 251 -5.62 -9.98 -19.31
C ALA A 251 -4.59 -8.84 -19.40
N ASP A 252 -3.39 -9.22 -19.87
CA ASP A 252 -2.22 -8.36 -19.98
C ASP A 252 -2.52 -7.03 -20.66
N ILE A 253 -1.82 -6.00 -20.19
CA ILE A 253 -1.97 -4.63 -20.68
C ILE A 253 -1.01 -4.43 -21.85
N GLU A 254 -1.57 -4.03 -22.99
CA GLU A 254 -0.80 -3.70 -24.19
C GLU A 254 0.05 -2.44 -23.96
N VAL A 255 1.36 -2.56 -24.20
CA VAL A 255 2.31 -1.45 -24.14
C VAL A 255 2.41 -0.81 -25.54
N PRO A 256 2.24 0.51 -25.67
CA PRO A 256 2.42 1.20 -26.94
C PRO A 256 3.82 0.95 -27.52
N THR A 257 3.90 0.73 -28.84
CA THR A 257 5.19 0.56 -29.51
C THR A 257 6.10 1.77 -29.30
N GLY A 258 7.30 1.52 -28.79
CA GLY A 258 8.27 2.58 -28.46
C GLY A 258 8.00 3.31 -27.15
N ASP A 259 7.19 2.74 -26.25
CA ASP A 259 7.09 3.22 -24.87
C ASP A 259 8.48 3.30 -24.25
N VAL A 260 8.86 4.49 -23.78
CA VAL A 260 10.23 4.79 -23.35
C VAL A 260 10.68 3.94 -22.15
N TRP A 261 9.74 3.38 -21.40
CA TRP A 261 9.99 2.59 -20.20
C TRP A 261 9.84 1.10 -20.51
N PHE A 262 8.70 0.70 -21.08
CA PHE A 262 8.34 -0.71 -21.22
C PHE A 262 8.66 -1.32 -22.60
N ASP A 263 8.91 -0.51 -23.62
CA ASP A 263 9.32 -0.93 -24.98
C ASP A 263 10.43 -0.02 -25.59
N PRO A 264 11.57 0.19 -24.88
CA PRO A 264 12.61 1.12 -25.33
C PRO A 264 13.27 0.70 -26.66
N ASP A 265 13.24 -0.59 -26.98
CA ASP A 265 13.77 -1.16 -28.23
C ASP A 265 12.76 -1.13 -29.39
N ASN A 266 11.56 -0.58 -29.15
CA ASN A 266 10.52 -0.39 -30.16
C ASN A 266 10.14 -1.69 -30.88
N LEU A 267 10.01 -2.78 -30.10
CA LEU A 267 9.71 -4.12 -30.58
C LEU A 267 8.21 -4.28 -30.89
N GLY A 268 7.35 -3.53 -30.20
CA GLY A 268 5.90 -3.57 -30.38
C GLY A 268 5.24 -4.87 -29.91
N THR A 269 5.93 -5.65 -29.07
CA THR A 269 5.45 -6.93 -28.52
C THR A 269 5.40 -6.94 -26.99
N GLN A 270 5.74 -5.82 -26.36
CA GLN A 270 5.84 -5.71 -24.91
C GLN A 270 4.45 -5.61 -24.28
N ILE A 271 4.31 -6.16 -23.07
CA ILE A 271 3.08 -6.15 -22.29
C ILE A 271 3.42 -5.88 -20.82
N ILE A 272 2.44 -5.39 -20.06
CA ILE A 272 2.48 -5.39 -18.59
C ILE A 272 1.56 -6.51 -18.11
N PRO A 273 2.07 -7.52 -17.38
CA PRO A 273 1.26 -8.66 -16.96
C PRO A 273 0.09 -8.25 -16.06
N PHE A 274 -1.11 -8.80 -16.32
CA PHE A 274 -2.30 -8.49 -15.53
C PHE A 274 -3.16 -9.73 -15.28
N SER A 275 -3.58 -9.95 -14.04
CA SER A 275 -4.53 -11.01 -13.68
C SER A 275 -5.89 -10.41 -13.38
N ARG A 276 -6.94 -10.92 -14.03
CA ARG A 276 -8.33 -10.55 -13.79
C ARG A 276 -8.76 -10.94 -12.39
N ALA A 277 -9.74 -10.24 -11.84
CA ALA A 277 -10.13 -10.35 -10.45
C ALA A 277 -10.85 -11.66 -10.14
N LEU A 278 -10.68 -12.11 -8.90
CA LEU A 278 -11.50 -13.15 -8.29
C LEU A 278 -12.98 -12.79 -8.42
N PHE A 279 -13.79 -13.79 -8.75
CA PHE A 279 -15.23 -13.63 -8.94
C PHE A 279 -15.98 -14.88 -8.47
N ASP A 280 -17.29 -14.75 -8.27
CA ASP A 280 -18.15 -15.90 -7.98
C ASP A 280 -18.35 -16.74 -9.25
N ALA A 281 -17.88 -17.99 -9.22
CA ALA A 281 -17.97 -18.93 -10.34
C ALA A 281 -19.41 -19.26 -10.79
N ASN A 282 -20.44 -18.88 -10.03
CA ASN A 282 -21.85 -19.00 -10.43
C ASN A 282 -22.38 -17.79 -11.22
N THR A 283 -21.56 -16.77 -11.43
CA THR A 283 -21.87 -15.53 -12.18
C THR A 283 -21.10 -15.49 -13.51
N GLY A 284 -21.34 -14.48 -14.35
CA GLY A 284 -20.71 -14.40 -15.68
C GLY A 284 -21.18 -15.50 -16.64
N THR A 285 -22.45 -15.90 -16.53
CA THR A 285 -23.02 -17.03 -17.28
C THR A 285 -23.83 -16.58 -18.49
N ASP A 286 -24.57 -15.48 -18.35
CA ASP A 286 -25.32 -14.81 -19.41
C ASP A 286 -25.62 -13.35 -19.02
N ALA A 287 -26.22 -12.57 -19.93
CA ALA A 287 -26.42 -11.14 -19.73
C ALA A 287 -27.40 -10.77 -18.59
N SER A 288 -28.17 -11.73 -18.07
CA SER A 288 -29.01 -11.55 -16.88
C SER A 288 -28.28 -11.89 -15.58
N ASN A 289 -27.09 -12.46 -15.67
CA ASN A 289 -26.22 -12.84 -14.56
C ASN A 289 -24.74 -12.59 -14.96
N PRO A 290 -24.35 -11.31 -15.14
CA PRO A 290 -22.99 -10.92 -15.50
C PRO A 290 -22.01 -11.29 -14.38
N ARG A 291 -20.71 -11.19 -14.65
CA ARG A 291 -19.65 -11.54 -13.69
C ARG A 291 -19.67 -10.60 -12.49
N GLU A 292 -19.63 -11.16 -11.29
CA GLU A 292 -19.57 -10.40 -10.03
C GLU A 292 -18.34 -10.77 -9.21
N GLN A 293 -17.55 -9.75 -8.90
CA GLN A 293 -16.38 -9.86 -8.02
C GLN A 293 -16.82 -10.00 -6.56
N GLU A 294 -16.02 -10.73 -5.78
CA GLU A 294 -16.25 -10.91 -4.35
C GLU A 294 -15.29 -10.01 -3.56
N ASN A 295 -15.79 -9.46 -2.46
CA ASN A 295 -14.94 -8.88 -1.43
C ASN A 295 -14.45 -10.01 -0.51
N GLU A 296 -13.14 -10.21 -0.37
CA GLU A 296 -12.57 -11.33 0.37
C GLU A 296 -12.51 -11.07 1.88
N ILE A 297 -12.54 -9.80 2.27
CA ILE A 297 -12.59 -9.35 3.67
C ILE A 297 -13.98 -8.81 4.01
N THR A 298 -14.20 -8.47 5.29
CA THR A 298 -15.49 -7.91 5.72
C THR A 298 -15.66 -6.50 5.14
N SER A 299 -16.89 -6.05 4.91
CA SER A 299 -17.14 -4.67 4.47
C SER A 299 -17.07 -3.65 5.61
N TRP A 300 -16.95 -4.09 6.85
CA TRP A 300 -17.15 -3.23 8.01
C TRP A 300 -15.86 -2.55 8.44
N ILE A 301 -15.95 -1.32 8.93
CA ILE A 301 -14.83 -0.69 9.66
C ILE A 301 -14.80 -1.30 11.05
N ASP A 302 -14.18 -2.47 11.16
CA ASP A 302 -14.23 -3.33 12.34
C ASP A 302 -12.87 -3.88 12.79
N GLY A 303 -11.80 -3.27 12.28
CA GLY A 303 -10.46 -3.61 12.70
C GLY A 303 -10.00 -4.98 12.18
N SER A 304 -10.67 -5.56 11.18
CA SER A 304 -10.25 -6.79 10.52
C SER A 304 -8.81 -6.73 10.00
N MET A 305 -8.31 -5.55 9.62
CA MET A 305 -6.89 -5.38 9.27
C MET A 305 -5.92 -5.62 10.46
N ILE A 306 -6.41 -5.52 11.69
CA ILE A 306 -5.67 -5.84 12.92
C ILE A 306 -5.99 -7.25 13.42
N TYR A 307 -7.26 -7.66 13.35
CA TYR A 307 -7.78 -8.84 14.03
C TYR A 307 -8.05 -10.05 13.13
N GLY A 308 -7.95 -9.88 11.80
CA GLY A 308 -8.27 -10.90 10.81
C GLY A 308 -9.74 -10.88 10.38
N SER A 309 -9.97 -11.30 9.14
CA SER A 309 -11.29 -11.50 8.54
C SER A 309 -11.83 -12.93 8.69
N ASP A 310 -11.11 -13.78 9.41
CA ASP A 310 -11.52 -15.14 9.71
C ASP A 310 -10.97 -15.59 11.07
N LYS A 311 -11.55 -16.65 11.62
CA LYS A 311 -11.21 -17.13 12.96
C LYS A 311 -9.79 -17.72 13.03
N GLU A 312 -9.31 -18.38 11.98
CA GLU A 312 -7.99 -19.02 11.97
C GLU A 312 -6.90 -17.95 12.07
N ARG A 313 -6.99 -16.90 11.24
CA ARG A 313 -6.08 -15.76 11.33
C ARG A 313 -6.22 -15.02 12.67
N ALA A 314 -7.44 -14.79 13.15
CA ALA A 314 -7.66 -14.14 14.44
C ALA A 314 -7.02 -14.93 15.62
N ASP A 315 -7.14 -16.26 15.61
CA ASP A 315 -6.52 -17.12 16.62
C ASP A 315 -4.99 -17.11 16.51
N ALA A 316 -4.44 -17.12 15.29
CA ALA A 316 -3.00 -17.08 15.04
C ALA A 316 -2.35 -15.79 15.55
N LEU A 317 -3.08 -14.67 15.56
CA LEU A 317 -2.61 -13.37 16.03
C LEU A 317 -2.63 -13.23 17.56
N ARG A 318 -3.30 -14.11 18.30
CA ARG A 318 -3.39 -14.06 19.76
C ARG A 318 -2.29 -14.86 20.43
N VAL A 319 -1.79 -14.38 21.59
CA VAL A 319 -0.77 -15.12 22.37
C VAL A 319 -1.27 -16.51 22.77
N SER A 320 -2.56 -16.63 23.08
CA SER A 320 -3.29 -17.89 23.26
C SER A 320 -4.80 -17.64 23.20
N PRO A 321 -5.65 -18.67 23.06
CA PRO A 321 -7.10 -18.52 23.03
C PRO A 321 -7.71 -17.86 24.28
N ASP A 322 -7.04 -17.95 25.43
CA ASP A 322 -7.49 -17.36 26.69
C ASP A 322 -6.76 -16.03 27.02
N SER A 323 -5.83 -15.59 26.17
CA SER A 323 -5.04 -14.38 26.39
C SER A 323 -5.82 -13.12 26.03
N ALA A 324 -5.57 -12.04 26.78
CA ALA A 324 -6.03 -10.69 26.45
C ALA A 324 -5.21 -10.02 25.33
N PHE A 325 -4.05 -10.59 24.99
CA PHE A 325 -3.02 -9.92 24.20
C PHE A 325 -2.84 -10.53 22.82
N LEU A 326 -2.59 -9.65 21.85
CA LEU A 326 -2.05 -9.99 20.54
C LEU A 326 -0.55 -10.30 20.62
N LYS A 327 -0.06 -11.21 19.78
CA LYS A 327 1.35 -11.56 19.68
C LYS A 327 2.16 -10.35 19.19
N THR A 328 3.40 -10.27 19.64
CA THR A 328 4.40 -9.30 19.18
C THR A 328 5.76 -9.97 19.12
N SER A 329 6.64 -9.53 18.23
CA SER A 329 8.04 -9.94 18.18
C SER A 329 8.92 -9.00 19.04
N ALA A 330 10.25 -9.12 18.92
CA ALA A 330 11.19 -8.22 19.58
C ALA A 330 10.93 -6.76 19.18
N GLY A 331 11.24 -5.81 20.08
CA GLY A 331 10.94 -4.39 19.83
C GLY A 331 9.44 -4.04 19.88
N ASN A 332 8.58 -4.95 20.35
CA ASN A 332 7.13 -4.75 20.36
C ASN A 332 6.59 -4.48 18.94
N LEU A 333 7.16 -5.18 17.95
CA LEU A 333 6.74 -5.19 16.56
C LEU A 333 5.72 -6.30 16.30
N LEU A 334 5.14 -6.33 15.11
CA LEU A 334 4.24 -7.41 14.69
C LEU A 334 4.92 -8.80 14.79
N PRO A 335 4.15 -9.88 15.00
CA PRO A 335 4.69 -11.23 14.92
C PRO A 335 5.13 -11.55 13.48
N PHE A 336 6.11 -12.44 13.31
CA PHE A 336 6.46 -12.99 12.01
C PHE A 336 5.46 -14.08 11.58
N ASN A 337 5.34 -14.32 10.28
CA ASN A 337 4.44 -15.32 9.70
C ASN A 337 4.99 -16.75 9.82
N GLU A 338 5.29 -17.18 11.04
CA GLU A 338 5.90 -18.49 11.34
C GLU A 338 4.98 -19.69 11.02
N ASP A 339 3.67 -19.45 10.98
CA ASP A 339 2.64 -20.46 10.67
C ASP A 339 2.31 -20.56 9.17
N ASP A 340 3.05 -19.83 8.31
CA ASP A 340 2.91 -19.84 6.85
C ASP A 340 1.46 -19.56 6.38
N LEU A 341 0.81 -18.57 7.01
CA LEU A 341 -0.50 -18.11 6.57
C LEU A 341 -0.36 -17.28 5.30
N THR A 342 -1.38 -17.32 4.44
CA THR A 342 -1.42 -16.55 3.18
C THR A 342 -1.11 -15.07 3.42
N ASN A 343 -0.08 -14.54 2.79
CA ASN A 343 0.28 -13.13 2.80
C ASN A 343 0.57 -12.65 1.37
N ALA A 344 0.41 -11.36 1.13
CA ALA A 344 1.03 -10.73 -0.03
C ALA A 344 2.53 -10.67 0.22
N ASN A 345 3.29 -11.45 -0.55
CA ASN A 345 4.73 -11.61 -0.34
C ASN A 345 5.55 -10.68 -1.24
N GLY A 346 4.92 -10.08 -2.26
CA GLY A 346 5.62 -9.25 -3.23
C GLY A 346 6.75 -10.02 -3.91
N PHE A 347 7.98 -9.54 -3.74
CA PHE A 347 9.19 -10.19 -4.25
C PHE A 347 9.93 -11.07 -3.22
N VAL A 348 9.41 -11.20 -1.99
CA VAL A 348 10.02 -12.00 -0.92
C VAL A 348 9.67 -13.48 -1.09
N THR A 349 10.69 -14.34 -1.08
CA THR A 349 10.54 -15.78 -1.34
C THR A 349 10.23 -16.61 -0.10
N ASP A 350 10.69 -16.17 1.08
CA ASP A 350 10.41 -16.83 2.36
C ASP A 350 9.35 -16.01 3.13
N PRO A 351 8.07 -16.41 3.07
CA PRO A 351 6.99 -15.70 3.74
C PRO A 351 7.16 -15.65 5.26
N THR A 352 7.93 -16.55 5.87
CA THR A 352 8.17 -16.56 7.33
C THR A 352 9.01 -15.38 7.80
N THR A 353 9.70 -14.69 6.89
CA THR A 353 10.46 -13.47 7.16
C THR A 353 9.58 -12.21 7.18
N LEU A 354 8.33 -12.32 6.74
CA LEU A 354 7.38 -11.22 6.70
C LEU A 354 6.58 -11.12 8.01
N PHE A 355 6.08 -9.92 8.30
CA PHE A 355 5.15 -9.75 9.42
C PHE A 355 3.78 -10.38 9.11
N LEU A 356 3.11 -10.83 10.17
CA LEU A 356 1.74 -11.30 10.17
C LEU A 356 0.84 -10.28 10.88
N ALA A 357 -0.27 -9.92 10.25
CA ALA A 357 -1.32 -9.08 10.82
C ALA A 357 -2.71 -9.60 10.39
N GLY A 358 -3.76 -8.83 10.69
CA GLY A 358 -5.13 -9.16 10.30
C GLY A 358 -5.35 -9.14 8.77
N ASP A 359 -4.81 -8.15 8.08
CA ASP A 359 -4.83 -8.09 6.61
C ASP A 359 -3.57 -8.74 6.00
N VAL A 360 -3.73 -9.36 4.82
CA VAL A 360 -2.68 -10.10 4.13
C VAL A 360 -1.62 -9.19 3.49
N ARG A 361 -1.93 -7.90 3.29
CA ARG A 361 -1.08 -6.91 2.61
C ARG A 361 -0.27 -6.05 3.58
N VAL A 362 -0.18 -6.41 4.87
CA VAL A 362 0.52 -5.59 5.90
C VAL A 362 1.96 -5.22 5.54
N ASN A 363 2.64 -6.05 4.74
CA ASN A 363 4.02 -5.83 4.33
C ASN A 363 4.15 -5.01 3.04
N GLU A 364 3.06 -4.58 2.42
CA GLU A 364 3.09 -3.89 1.12
C GLU A 364 4.06 -2.71 1.17
N GLN A 365 3.98 -1.84 2.18
CA GLN A 365 4.96 -0.78 2.42
C GLN A 365 5.19 -0.49 3.92
N VAL A 366 6.34 0.11 4.27
CA VAL A 366 6.80 0.31 5.67
C VAL A 366 5.82 1.07 6.56
N GLY A 367 5.28 2.20 6.10
CA GLY A 367 4.28 3.01 6.81
C GLY A 367 2.99 2.25 7.13
N LEU A 368 2.55 1.33 6.26
CA LEU A 368 1.41 0.45 6.54
C LEU A 368 1.72 -0.49 7.70
N ALA A 369 2.86 -1.19 7.66
CA ALA A 369 3.30 -2.04 8.76
C ALA A 369 3.47 -1.26 10.09
N VAL A 370 3.89 0.01 10.02
CA VAL A 370 3.93 0.92 11.17
C VAL A 370 2.54 1.16 11.75
N MET A 371 1.53 1.42 10.91
CA MET A 371 0.14 1.59 11.36
C MET A 371 -0.42 0.31 11.99
N HIS A 372 -0.21 -0.85 11.37
CA HIS A 372 -0.62 -2.12 11.96
C HIS A 372 0.06 -2.36 13.33
N THR A 373 1.38 -2.11 13.43
CA THR A 373 2.11 -2.23 14.69
C THR A 373 1.55 -1.28 15.76
N LEU A 374 1.29 -0.02 15.39
CA LEU A 374 0.74 0.99 16.29
C LEU A 374 -0.58 0.53 16.93
N PHE A 375 -1.49 -0.03 16.15
CA PHE A 375 -2.79 -0.47 16.66
C PHE A 375 -2.74 -1.81 17.41
N VAL A 376 -1.78 -2.69 17.12
CA VAL A 376 -1.49 -3.85 17.97
C VAL A 376 -0.98 -3.41 19.34
N ARG A 377 -0.10 -2.40 19.39
CA ARG A 377 0.34 -1.80 20.65
C ARG A 377 -0.82 -1.18 21.42
N GLU A 378 -1.69 -0.45 20.74
CA GLU A 378 -2.86 0.17 21.37
C GLU A 378 -3.83 -0.86 21.94
N HIS A 379 -4.07 -1.96 21.22
CA HIS A 379 -4.85 -3.09 21.74
C HIS A 379 -4.24 -3.63 23.04
N ASN A 380 -2.95 -3.99 23.00
CA ASN A 380 -2.26 -4.58 24.14
C ASN A 380 -2.21 -3.62 25.34
N ARG A 381 -2.05 -2.32 25.10
CA ARG A 381 -2.09 -1.28 26.14
C ARG A 381 -3.47 -1.17 26.78
N ILE A 382 -4.55 -1.15 25.99
CA ILE A 382 -5.92 -1.14 26.50
C ILE A 382 -6.22 -2.43 27.28
N ALA A 383 -5.87 -3.59 26.73
CA ALA A 383 -6.06 -4.89 27.38
C ALA A 383 -5.35 -4.96 28.74
N GLN A 384 -4.11 -4.48 28.83
CA GLN A 384 -3.37 -4.39 30.09
C GLN A 384 -4.10 -3.47 31.09
N ASN A 385 -4.52 -2.27 30.66
CA ASN A 385 -5.25 -1.35 31.51
C ASN A 385 -6.56 -1.93 32.03
N ILE A 386 -7.28 -2.74 31.23
CA ILE A 386 -8.51 -3.42 31.64
C ILE A 386 -8.20 -4.42 32.76
N LEU A 387 -7.18 -5.27 32.58
CA LEU A 387 -6.79 -6.28 33.57
C LEU A 387 -6.27 -5.65 34.87
N ASP A 388 -5.55 -4.54 34.79
CA ASP A 388 -5.05 -3.82 35.96
C ASP A 388 -6.18 -3.20 36.80
N ASN A 389 -7.26 -2.77 36.16
CA ASN A 389 -8.41 -2.15 36.81
C ASN A 389 -9.49 -3.15 37.26
N ASP A 390 -9.58 -4.32 36.63
CA ASP A 390 -10.46 -5.42 37.07
C ASP A 390 -9.74 -6.77 37.05
N PRO A 391 -9.10 -7.17 38.17
CA PRO A 391 -8.39 -8.43 38.28
C PRO A 391 -9.26 -9.69 38.16
N ASN A 392 -10.59 -9.56 38.12
CA ASN A 392 -11.51 -10.70 37.92
C ASN A 392 -11.84 -10.94 36.45
N LYS A 393 -11.47 -10.02 35.54
CA LYS A 393 -11.67 -10.22 34.10
C LYS A 393 -10.79 -11.36 33.59
N THR A 394 -11.39 -12.25 32.81
CA THR A 394 -10.64 -13.25 32.04
C THR A 394 -9.91 -12.58 30.88
N GLY A 395 -8.89 -13.25 30.33
CA GLY A 395 -8.19 -12.71 29.18
C GLY A 395 -9.10 -12.59 27.95
N GLU A 396 -10.03 -13.53 27.73
CA GLU A 396 -11.05 -13.39 26.67
C GLU A 396 -11.95 -12.17 26.88
N GLN A 397 -12.38 -11.88 28.11
CA GLN A 397 -13.17 -10.67 28.41
C GLN A 397 -12.38 -9.39 28.09
N ALA A 398 -11.13 -9.32 28.53
CA ALA A 398 -10.26 -8.18 28.29
C ALA A 398 -9.91 -8.01 26.79
N TYR A 399 -9.70 -9.11 26.06
CA TYR A 399 -9.47 -9.09 24.60
C TYR A 399 -10.66 -8.48 23.86
N GLN A 400 -11.88 -8.94 24.14
CA GLN A 400 -13.08 -8.45 23.46
C GLN A 400 -13.40 -7.00 23.81
N ASP A 401 -13.21 -6.60 25.08
CA ASP A 401 -13.40 -5.21 25.49
C ASP A 401 -12.34 -4.29 24.86
N ALA A 402 -11.06 -4.71 24.81
CA ALA A 402 -10.01 -3.97 24.12
C ALA A 402 -10.27 -3.86 22.62
N ARG A 403 -10.69 -4.97 21.97
CA ARG A 403 -11.06 -5.00 20.55
C ARG A 403 -12.18 -4.00 20.25
N ARG A 404 -13.28 -4.00 21.03
CA ARG A 404 -14.38 -3.02 20.88
C ARG A 404 -13.92 -1.58 20.98
N LEU A 405 -13.07 -1.26 21.96
CA LEU A 405 -12.56 0.10 22.15
C LEU A 405 -11.65 0.52 21.00
N VAL A 406 -10.74 -0.35 20.53
CA VAL A 406 -9.88 -0.06 19.38
C VAL A 406 -10.71 0.17 18.11
N ILE A 407 -11.71 -0.68 17.84
CA ILE A 407 -12.64 -0.51 16.71
C ILE A 407 -13.34 0.85 16.81
N GLY A 408 -13.86 1.19 17.99
CA GLY A 408 -14.52 2.49 18.18
C GLY A 408 -13.58 3.67 17.94
N LYS A 409 -12.31 3.58 18.34
CA LYS A 409 -11.30 4.61 18.04
C LYS A 409 -11.04 4.75 16.55
N ILE A 410 -10.90 3.64 15.83
CA ILE A 410 -10.72 3.63 14.37
C ILE A 410 -11.93 4.28 13.69
N GLN A 411 -13.15 3.85 14.03
CA GLN A 411 -14.38 4.44 13.53
C GLN A 411 -14.47 5.95 13.83
N LYS A 412 -14.16 6.37 15.05
CA LYS A 412 -14.16 7.80 15.41
C LYS A 412 -13.15 8.57 14.57
N ILE A 413 -11.90 8.11 14.46
CA ILE A 413 -10.85 8.81 13.71
C ILE A 413 -11.26 8.91 12.24
N THR A 414 -11.73 7.83 11.64
CA THR A 414 -12.17 7.79 10.24
C THR A 414 -13.29 8.80 9.97
N TYR A 415 -14.34 8.84 10.79
CA TYR A 415 -15.53 9.67 10.48
C TYR A 415 -15.46 11.11 11.00
N VAL A 416 -14.70 11.37 12.06
CA VAL A 416 -14.66 12.68 12.74
C VAL A 416 -13.42 13.47 12.38
N ASP A 417 -12.29 12.80 12.13
CA ASP A 417 -11.00 13.47 11.91
C ASP A 417 -10.60 13.36 10.43
N TRP A 418 -10.56 12.14 9.88
CA TRP A 418 -10.01 11.88 8.54
C TRP A 418 -10.98 12.19 7.39
N LEU A 419 -12.22 11.71 7.43
CA LEU A 419 -13.18 11.92 6.35
C LEU A 419 -13.45 13.43 6.10
N PRO A 420 -13.54 14.29 7.14
CA PRO A 420 -13.60 15.73 6.92
C PRO A 420 -12.32 16.36 6.35
N ALA A 421 -11.13 15.80 6.63
CA ALA A 421 -9.88 16.26 6.03
C ALA A 421 -9.83 15.97 4.51
N LEU A 422 -10.53 14.92 4.06
CA LEU A 422 -10.63 14.56 2.65
C LEU A 422 -11.78 15.26 1.91
N LEU A 423 -12.98 15.31 2.51
CA LEU A 423 -14.21 15.75 1.84
C LEU A 423 -14.67 17.16 2.25
N GLY A 424 -13.95 17.81 3.16
CA GLY A 424 -14.34 19.08 3.76
C GLY A 424 -15.24 18.91 5.00
N PRO A 425 -15.62 20.02 5.66
CA PRO A 425 -16.37 19.99 6.91
C PRO A 425 -17.77 19.38 6.74
N ASP A 426 -18.20 18.63 7.76
CA ASP A 426 -19.52 17.98 7.82
C ASP A 426 -19.87 17.14 6.57
N PRO A 427 -19.01 16.18 6.16
CA PRO A 427 -19.16 15.49 4.88
C PRO A 427 -20.39 14.57 4.82
N LEU A 428 -20.92 14.18 5.97
CA LEU A 428 -22.09 13.31 6.11
C LEU A 428 -23.17 13.98 6.98
N PRO A 429 -24.46 13.65 6.77
CA PRO A 429 -25.50 13.99 7.73
C PRO A 429 -25.18 13.45 9.13
N GLY A 430 -25.68 14.13 10.16
CA GLY A 430 -25.55 13.66 11.55
C GLY A 430 -26.13 12.26 11.73
N TYR A 431 -25.44 11.42 12.52
CA TYR A 431 -25.85 10.05 12.77
C TYR A 431 -27.24 10.00 13.42
N SER A 432 -28.12 9.18 12.84
CA SER A 432 -29.53 9.07 13.25
C SER A 432 -29.87 7.73 13.91
N GLY A 433 -28.87 6.91 14.19
CA GLY A 433 -29.02 5.54 14.69
C GLY A 433 -28.85 4.49 13.58
N TYR A 434 -28.69 3.24 14.00
CA TYR A 434 -28.59 2.07 13.11
C TYR A 434 -29.89 1.86 12.34
N ASP A 435 -29.77 1.62 11.03
CA ASP A 435 -30.86 1.29 10.12
C ASP A 435 -30.67 -0.14 9.57
N ASP A 436 -31.51 -1.05 10.04
CA ASP A 436 -31.48 -2.47 9.67
C ASP A 436 -31.97 -2.76 8.24
N THR A 437 -32.47 -1.74 7.53
CA THR A 437 -32.90 -1.88 6.14
C THR A 437 -31.78 -1.59 5.13
N LEU A 438 -30.65 -1.05 5.59
CA LEU A 438 -29.52 -0.70 4.73
C LEU A 438 -28.58 -1.89 4.50
N ASN A 439 -28.29 -2.17 3.22
CA ASN A 439 -27.19 -3.05 2.85
C ASN A 439 -25.92 -2.19 2.66
N ALA A 440 -24.99 -2.32 3.60
CA ALA A 440 -23.74 -1.57 3.63
C ALA A 440 -22.56 -2.28 2.96
N THR A 441 -22.79 -3.42 2.31
CA THR A 441 -21.75 -4.15 1.55
C THR A 441 -21.07 -3.20 0.57
N ILE A 442 -19.73 -3.28 0.46
CA ILE A 442 -18.93 -2.40 -0.39
C ILE A 442 -19.41 -2.44 -1.84
N TYR A 443 -19.48 -1.26 -2.46
CA TYR A 443 -19.80 -1.09 -3.87
C TYR A 443 -18.54 -1.20 -4.73
N ASN A 444 -18.68 -1.85 -5.89
CA ASN A 444 -17.60 -2.10 -6.83
C ASN A 444 -17.01 -0.80 -7.37
N GLU A 445 -17.84 0.21 -7.64
CA GLU A 445 -17.39 1.53 -8.08
C GLU A 445 -16.62 2.29 -6.98
N PHE A 446 -16.89 1.98 -5.71
CA PHE A 446 -16.12 2.51 -4.59
C PHE A 446 -14.74 1.83 -4.53
N SER A 447 -14.66 0.50 -4.40
CA SER A 447 -13.39 -0.22 -4.20
C SER A 447 -12.48 -0.24 -5.43
N ALA A 448 -13.04 -0.45 -6.63
CA ALA A 448 -12.25 -0.60 -7.84
C ALA A 448 -11.96 0.73 -8.55
N ALA A 449 -12.54 1.85 -8.10
CA ALA A 449 -12.26 3.18 -8.64
C ALA A 449 -12.11 4.26 -7.55
N ALA A 450 -13.21 4.71 -6.94
CA ALA A 450 -13.19 5.96 -6.16
C ALA A 450 -12.25 5.92 -4.94
N TYR A 451 -12.12 4.78 -4.27
CA TYR A 451 -11.29 4.64 -3.06
C TYR A 451 -9.80 4.38 -3.36
N ARG A 452 -9.44 4.25 -4.65
CA ARG A 452 -8.04 4.21 -5.12
C ARG A 452 -7.41 5.60 -5.24
N LEU A 453 -8.08 6.62 -4.71
CA LEU A 453 -7.66 8.01 -4.70
C LEU A 453 -6.28 8.20 -4.03
N GLY A 454 -5.96 7.37 -3.04
CA GLY A 454 -4.70 7.45 -2.29
C GLY A 454 -3.47 7.34 -3.20
N HIS A 455 -3.57 6.61 -4.32
CA HIS A 455 -2.46 6.45 -5.26
C HIS A 455 -1.99 7.76 -5.92
N SER A 456 -2.84 8.77 -6.00
CA SER A 456 -2.49 10.10 -6.53
C SER A 456 -1.76 10.97 -5.49
N MET A 457 -1.93 10.69 -4.21
CA MET A 457 -1.43 11.52 -3.11
C MET A 457 0.01 11.18 -2.67
N ILE A 458 0.54 10.06 -3.12
CA ILE A 458 1.78 9.49 -2.59
C ILE A 458 3.00 10.25 -3.17
N ASN A 459 3.89 10.67 -2.27
CA ASN A 459 5.20 11.23 -2.60
C ASN A 459 6.21 10.18 -3.09
N ASP A 460 7.28 10.60 -3.75
CA ASP A 460 8.35 9.71 -4.26
C ASP A 460 9.19 9.01 -3.16
N ALA A 461 9.11 9.49 -1.93
CA ALA A 461 9.79 8.95 -0.77
C ALA A 461 8.95 9.10 0.52
N LEU A 462 9.12 8.17 1.45
CA LEU A 462 8.66 8.27 2.82
C LEU A 462 9.73 8.95 3.67
N TRP A 463 9.39 10.10 4.27
CA TRP A 463 10.31 10.78 5.17
C TRP A 463 10.53 10.01 6.46
N ARG A 464 11.78 10.03 6.94
CA ARG A 464 12.19 9.51 8.25
C ARG A 464 12.86 10.61 9.03
N LEU A 465 12.22 11.04 10.12
CA LEU A 465 12.64 12.22 10.88
C LEU A 465 12.96 11.90 12.34
N ASP A 466 13.98 12.55 12.88
CA ASP A 466 14.26 12.55 14.31
C ASP A 466 13.30 13.49 15.08
N ALA A 467 13.41 13.51 16.41
CA ALA A 467 12.56 14.34 17.27
C ALA A 467 12.79 15.86 17.10
N SER A 468 13.84 16.29 16.38
CA SER A 468 14.07 17.69 16.03
C SER A 468 13.44 18.09 14.69
N GLY A 469 12.86 17.13 13.97
CA GLY A 469 12.33 17.31 12.62
C GLY A 469 13.40 17.25 11.53
N ALA A 470 14.61 16.79 11.87
CA ALA A 470 15.68 16.59 10.90
C ALA A 470 15.65 15.17 10.33
N GLU A 471 16.11 15.00 9.09
CA GLU A 471 16.34 13.68 8.50
C GLU A 471 17.29 12.84 9.36
N ILE A 472 16.94 11.57 9.59
CA ILE A 472 17.79 10.64 10.34
C ILE A 472 19.05 10.26 9.54
N THR A 473 20.07 9.71 10.22
CA THR A 473 21.34 9.32 9.57
C THR A 473 21.16 8.34 8.41
N ASP A 474 20.18 7.44 8.51
CA ASP A 474 19.89 6.43 7.48
C ASP A 474 19.10 6.99 6.28
N GLY A 475 18.73 8.27 6.33
CA GLY A 475 18.08 9.01 5.25
C GLY A 475 16.56 8.84 5.17
N HIS A 476 15.90 9.36 4.14
CA HIS A 476 14.53 8.98 3.77
C HIS A 476 14.48 7.60 3.09
N LEU A 477 13.29 7.03 2.88
CA LEU A 477 13.11 5.82 2.07
C LEU A 477 12.50 6.20 0.74
N SER A 478 13.13 5.86 -0.39
CA SER A 478 12.40 5.91 -1.67
C SER A 478 11.22 4.93 -1.64
N LEU A 479 10.16 5.18 -2.42
CA LEU A 479 9.04 4.23 -2.48
C LEU A 479 9.48 2.81 -2.86
N ALA A 480 10.43 2.68 -3.78
CA ALA A 480 10.96 1.38 -4.19
C ALA A 480 11.62 0.62 -3.03
N GLU A 481 12.35 1.33 -2.16
CA GLU A 481 12.95 0.76 -0.95
C GLU A 481 11.93 0.49 0.15
N ALA A 482 10.77 1.14 0.12
CA ALA A 482 9.73 0.99 1.14
C ALA A 482 8.85 -0.26 0.93
N PHE A 483 8.77 -0.80 -0.29
CA PHE A 483 7.90 -1.95 -0.57
C PHE A 483 8.47 -3.26 -0.02
N PHE A 484 7.68 -4.03 0.74
CA PHE A 484 8.06 -5.36 1.27
C PHE A 484 9.35 -5.45 2.12
N THR A 485 9.89 -4.31 2.57
CA THR A 485 11.12 -4.24 3.39
C THR A 485 10.86 -3.94 4.87
N ALA A 486 9.59 -3.74 5.27
CA ALA A 486 9.21 -3.35 6.63
C ALA A 486 9.83 -4.22 7.74
N PRO A 487 9.90 -5.56 7.63
CA PRO A 487 10.56 -6.38 8.65
C PRO A 487 12.04 -6.03 8.85
N SER A 488 12.78 -5.76 7.77
CA SER A 488 14.19 -5.38 7.85
C SER A 488 14.34 -4.01 8.51
N ILE A 489 13.65 -3.00 7.98
CA ILE A 489 13.75 -1.62 8.44
C ILE A 489 13.34 -1.49 9.90
N LEU A 490 12.16 -2.00 10.28
CA LEU A 490 11.64 -1.82 11.63
C LEU A 490 12.40 -2.63 12.69
N THR A 491 12.98 -3.77 12.30
CA THR A 491 13.83 -4.56 13.22
C THR A 491 15.18 -3.88 13.45
N GLU A 492 15.76 -3.27 12.44
CA GLU A 492 17.02 -2.53 12.57
C GLU A 492 16.85 -1.21 13.34
N GLU A 493 15.79 -0.46 13.06
CA GLU A 493 15.51 0.81 13.74
C GLU A 493 14.96 0.61 15.16
N GLU A 494 14.37 -0.56 15.46
CA GLU A 494 13.63 -0.88 16.70
C GLU A 494 12.60 0.21 17.10
N SER A 495 12.10 0.96 16.12
CA SER A 495 11.26 2.15 16.34
C SER A 495 10.25 2.36 15.22
N LEU A 496 9.10 2.95 15.57
CA LEU A 496 8.10 3.44 14.63
C LEU A 496 8.21 4.95 14.41
N ASP A 497 8.94 5.62 15.30
CA ASP A 497 8.89 7.07 15.46
C ASP A 497 9.33 7.82 14.18
N PRO A 498 10.41 7.43 13.47
CA PRO A 498 10.88 8.22 12.34
C PRO A 498 9.86 8.34 11.22
N ILE A 499 9.18 7.23 10.90
CA ILE A 499 8.12 7.18 9.89
C ILE A 499 6.89 7.95 10.35
N LEU A 500 6.46 7.81 11.62
CA LEU A 500 5.30 8.55 12.14
C LEU A 500 5.53 10.07 12.16
N ARG A 501 6.76 10.53 12.43
CA ARG A 501 7.12 11.94 12.31
C ARG A 501 7.13 12.39 10.85
N GLY A 502 7.65 11.55 9.94
CA GLY A 502 7.62 11.82 8.49
C GLY A 502 6.19 12.02 7.97
N LEU A 503 5.29 11.06 8.27
CA LEU A 503 3.88 11.13 7.88
C LEU A 503 3.16 12.38 8.41
N ALA A 504 3.54 12.87 9.60
CA ALA A 504 2.99 14.10 10.17
C ALA A 504 3.55 15.37 9.51
N ALA A 505 4.78 15.32 8.99
CA ALA A 505 5.51 16.50 8.52
C ALA A 505 5.49 16.69 7.01
N GLN A 506 5.27 15.61 6.26
CA GLN A 506 5.30 15.62 4.80
C GLN A 506 3.92 15.98 4.26
N GLU A 507 3.87 16.96 3.36
CA GLU A 507 2.67 17.35 2.62
C GLU A 507 2.44 16.35 1.48
N HIS A 508 1.20 15.85 1.35
CA HIS A 508 0.88 14.87 0.31
C HIS A 508 0.73 15.54 -1.08
N GLN A 509 0.90 14.77 -2.15
CA GLN A 509 0.65 15.22 -3.53
C GLN A 509 -0.83 15.56 -3.74
N ALA A 510 -1.14 16.41 -4.71
CA ALA A 510 -2.48 16.83 -5.04
C ALA A 510 -3.34 15.63 -5.43
N LEU A 511 -4.63 15.72 -5.13
CA LEU A 511 -5.59 14.69 -5.50
C LEU A 511 -6.15 14.98 -6.89
N ASP A 512 -5.48 14.45 -7.89
CA ASP A 512 -5.74 14.73 -9.30
C ASP A 512 -5.47 13.44 -10.12
N PRO A 513 -5.48 13.44 -11.47
CA PRO A 513 -5.22 12.21 -12.19
C PRO A 513 -3.72 11.85 -12.24
N LYS A 514 -2.82 12.62 -11.61
CA LYS A 514 -1.38 12.40 -11.64
C LYS A 514 -0.94 11.38 -10.60
N ILE A 515 0.08 10.60 -10.97
CA ILE A 515 0.73 9.63 -10.08
C ILE A 515 2.23 9.77 -10.23
N ALA A 516 2.92 9.81 -9.09
CA ALA A 516 4.36 9.91 -8.99
C ALA A 516 5.09 8.86 -9.83
N HIS A 517 6.19 9.30 -10.44
CA HIS A 517 6.98 8.51 -11.38
C HIS A 517 7.34 7.08 -10.91
N PRO A 518 7.77 6.85 -9.65
CA PRO A 518 8.10 5.51 -9.18
C PRO A 518 6.91 4.54 -9.17
N LEU A 519 5.69 5.01 -8.90
CA LEU A 519 4.49 4.15 -8.90
C LEU A 519 4.00 3.83 -10.32
N ARG A 520 4.23 4.74 -11.27
CA ARG A 520 3.75 4.61 -12.65
C ARG A 520 4.68 3.80 -13.55
N ASN A 521 5.97 3.72 -13.21
CA ASN A 521 6.95 3.02 -14.02
C ASN A 521 7.71 1.95 -13.26
N PHE A 522 7.79 2.04 -11.93
CA PHE A 522 8.67 1.18 -11.13
C PHE A 522 7.96 0.39 -10.04
N LEU A 523 6.63 0.21 -10.13
CA LEU A 523 5.88 -0.50 -9.08
C LEU A 523 6.43 -1.93 -8.94
N PHE A 524 7.04 -2.20 -7.78
CA PHE A 524 7.71 -3.46 -7.43
C PHE A 524 8.94 -3.87 -8.29
N GLY A 525 9.51 -2.96 -9.09
CA GLY A 525 10.72 -3.23 -9.89
C GLY A 525 10.87 -2.32 -11.10
N GLN A 526 11.87 -2.51 -11.97
CA GLN A 526 12.02 -1.68 -13.19
C GLN A 526 11.17 -2.17 -14.39
N PRO A 527 10.72 -1.29 -15.30
CA PRO A 527 10.03 -1.67 -16.55
C PRO A 527 10.77 -2.76 -17.33
N GLY A 528 10.04 -3.76 -17.86
CA GLY A 528 10.65 -4.92 -18.56
C GLY A 528 11.42 -5.89 -17.64
N LEU A 529 11.61 -5.50 -16.38
CA LEU A 529 12.25 -6.24 -15.29
C LEU A 529 11.30 -6.41 -14.11
N GLY A 530 9.98 -6.40 -14.30
CA GLY A 530 8.98 -6.69 -13.25
C GLY A 530 8.36 -5.48 -12.58
N GLY A 531 8.83 -4.28 -12.94
CA GLY A 531 8.10 -3.05 -12.70
C GLY A 531 6.75 -3.10 -13.38
N LEU A 532 5.75 -2.62 -12.68
CA LEU A 532 4.39 -2.43 -13.17
C LEU A 532 4.09 -0.93 -13.23
N ASP A 533 2.94 -0.63 -13.80
CA ASP A 533 2.38 0.72 -13.80
C ASP A 533 1.08 0.71 -13.00
N LEU A 534 1.10 1.29 -11.79
CA LEU A 534 -0.06 1.31 -10.90
C LEU A 534 -1.29 1.96 -11.54
N ALA A 535 -1.11 3.02 -12.32
CA ALA A 535 -2.20 3.69 -13.01
C ALA A 535 -2.82 2.76 -14.06
N SER A 536 -1.98 2.09 -14.86
CA SER A 536 -2.45 1.12 -15.85
C SER A 536 -3.17 -0.06 -15.19
N LEU A 537 -2.69 -0.55 -14.04
CA LEU A 537 -3.37 -1.60 -13.29
C LEU A 537 -4.74 -1.14 -12.77
N ASN A 538 -4.87 0.11 -12.29
CA ASN A 538 -6.15 0.67 -11.83
C ASN A 538 -7.17 0.76 -12.97
N ILE A 539 -6.76 1.28 -14.11
CA ILE A 539 -7.60 1.40 -15.31
C ILE A 539 -8.03 -0.01 -15.78
N GLN A 540 -7.08 -0.93 -15.90
CA GLN A 540 -7.34 -2.29 -16.35
C GLN A 540 -8.25 -3.05 -15.37
N ARG A 541 -8.09 -2.84 -14.05
CA ARG A 541 -8.95 -3.40 -13.00
C ARG A 541 -10.37 -2.87 -13.08
N GLY A 542 -10.57 -1.57 -13.33
CA GLY A 542 -11.90 -1.01 -13.56
C GLY A 542 -12.60 -1.65 -14.77
N ARG A 543 -11.86 -1.87 -15.86
CA ARG A 543 -12.37 -2.56 -17.05
C ARG A 543 -12.69 -4.04 -16.79
N ASP A 544 -11.88 -4.70 -15.98
CA ASP A 544 -12.06 -6.09 -15.56
C ASP A 544 -13.28 -6.30 -14.66
N HIS A 545 -13.53 -5.34 -13.77
CA HIS A 545 -14.71 -5.30 -12.90
C HIS A 545 -15.99 -4.89 -13.64
N GLY A 546 -15.90 -4.57 -14.94
CA GLY A 546 -17.04 -4.09 -15.71
C GLY A 546 -17.63 -2.82 -15.11
N LEU A 547 -16.78 -1.90 -14.62
CA LEU A 547 -17.25 -0.62 -14.11
C LEU A 547 -17.86 0.22 -15.24
N PRO A 548 -18.94 0.98 -14.97
CA PRO A 548 -19.50 1.91 -15.94
C PRO A 548 -18.46 2.94 -16.39
N SER A 549 -18.66 3.54 -17.56
CA SER A 549 -17.93 4.75 -17.95
C SER A 549 -18.14 5.87 -16.92
N TYR A 550 -17.24 6.85 -16.90
CA TYR A 550 -17.37 8.06 -16.10
C TYR A 550 -18.76 8.70 -16.22
N ASN A 551 -19.24 8.87 -17.46
CA ASN A 551 -20.49 9.57 -17.73
C ASN A 551 -21.73 8.74 -17.37
N ASP A 552 -21.67 7.42 -17.58
CA ASP A 552 -22.73 6.50 -17.12
C ASP A 552 -22.79 6.46 -15.59
N MET A 553 -21.64 6.55 -14.93
CA MET A 553 -21.60 6.61 -13.47
C MET A 553 -22.14 7.92 -12.92
N ARG A 554 -21.85 9.06 -13.56
CA ARG A 554 -22.49 10.34 -13.24
C ARG A 554 -24.01 10.23 -13.29
N GLU A 555 -24.54 9.65 -14.37
CA GLU A 555 -25.98 9.44 -14.52
C GLU A 555 -26.55 8.47 -13.47
N ALA A 556 -25.86 7.36 -13.18
CA ALA A 556 -26.27 6.40 -12.16
C ALA A 556 -26.33 7.02 -10.75
N MET A 557 -25.47 8.01 -10.49
CA MET A 557 -25.46 8.78 -9.24
C MET A 557 -26.41 9.98 -9.25
N GLY A 558 -27.18 10.19 -10.32
CA GLY A 558 -28.13 11.28 -10.46
C GLY A 558 -27.50 12.63 -10.81
N LEU A 559 -26.23 12.64 -11.21
CA LEU A 559 -25.51 13.81 -11.70
C LEU A 559 -25.76 14.00 -13.21
N ALA A 560 -25.55 15.22 -13.69
CA ALA A 560 -25.62 15.49 -15.12
C ALA A 560 -24.41 14.89 -15.84
N ARG A 561 -24.65 14.22 -16.96
CA ARG A 561 -23.60 13.83 -17.91
C ARG A 561 -22.86 15.08 -18.41
N VAL A 562 -21.55 15.00 -18.53
CA VAL A 562 -20.74 16.02 -19.20
C VAL A 562 -20.88 15.88 -20.72
N THR A 563 -20.71 16.97 -21.45
CA THR A 563 -20.85 16.99 -22.93
C THR A 563 -19.59 17.40 -23.67
N ALA A 564 -18.62 17.95 -22.97
CA ALA A 564 -17.30 18.31 -23.47
C ALA A 564 -16.24 18.01 -22.41
N PHE A 565 -14.99 17.76 -22.84
CA PHE A 565 -13.88 17.53 -21.91
C PHE A 565 -13.62 18.73 -20.98
N SER A 566 -13.88 19.95 -21.46
CA SER A 566 -13.80 21.18 -20.66
C SER A 566 -14.90 21.31 -19.59
N ASP A 567 -15.91 20.44 -19.60
CA ASP A 567 -16.92 20.39 -18.54
C ASP A 567 -16.40 19.59 -17.31
N ILE A 568 -15.31 18.84 -17.47
CA ILE A 568 -14.72 17.98 -16.42
C ILE A 568 -13.75 18.79 -15.55
N THR A 569 -12.89 19.58 -16.19
CA THR A 569 -11.81 20.32 -15.52
C THR A 569 -11.58 21.70 -16.14
N SER A 570 -11.17 22.65 -15.30
CA SER A 570 -10.72 23.98 -15.70
C SER A 570 -9.27 24.01 -16.19
N ASP A 571 -8.49 22.93 -15.98
CA ASP A 571 -7.18 22.76 -16.59
C ASP A 571 -7.34 22.46 -18.10
N THR A 572 -6.98 23.44 -18.92
CA THR A 572 -7.11 23.31 -20.38
C THR A 572 -6.18 22.27 -20.98
N ASP A 573 -5.02 22.02 -20.37
CA ASP A 573 -4.05 21.05 -20.85
C ASP A 573 -4.52 19.63 -20.50
N LEU A 574 -5.06 19.42 -19.30
CA LEU A 574 -5.70 18.16 -18.93
C LEU A 574 -6.95 17.87 -19.79
N ALA A 575 -7.82 18.85 -20.00
CA ALA A 575 -8.99 18.69 -20.88
C ALA A 575 -8.59 18.34 -22.33
N GLN A 576 -7.50 18.92 -22.82
CA GLN A 576 -6.95 18.60 -24.14
C GLN A 576 -6.34 17.18 -24.16
N ALA A 577 -5.57 16.78 -23.15
CA ALA A 577 -4.99 15.45 -23.04
C ALA A 577 -6.08 14.35 -22.97
N LEU A 578 -7.16 14.60 -22.21
CA LEU A 578 -8.34 13.74 -22.20
C LEU A 578 -8.98 13.65 -23.59
N SER A 579 -9.14 14.77 -24.29
CA SER A 579 -9.72 14.79 -25.64
C SER A 579 -8.86 14.13 -26.71
N ASP A 580 -7.54 14.20 -26.58
CA ASP A 580 -6.61 13.58 -27.53
C ASP A 580 -6.50 12.06 -27.30
N THR A 581 -6.69 11.63 -26.05
CA THR A 581 -6.63 10.22 -25.65
C THR A 581 -7.98 9.52 -25.86
N TYR A 582 -9.06 10.11 -25.34
CA TYR A 582 -10.42 9.59 -25.46
C TYR A 582 -11.15 10.31 -26.60
N GLY A 583 -11.67 9.56 -27.58
CA GLY A 583 -12.43 10.14 -28.68
C GLY A 583 -13.79 10.73 -28.28
N SER A 584 -14.31 10.35 -27.10
CA SER A 584 -15.59 10.80 -26.55
C SER A 584 -15.53 10.87 -25.02
N VAL A 585 -16.25 11.82 -24.43
CA VAL A 585 -16.44 11.91 -22.96
C VAL A 585 -17.19 10.70 -22.38
N ASP A 586 -17.94 9.98 -23.21
CA ASP A 586 -18.65 8.75 -22.82
C ASP A 586 -17.73 7.52 -22.74
N ASP A 587 -16.49 7.62 -23.25
CA ASP A 587 -15.52 6.52 -23.25
C ASP A 587 -14.52 6.59 -22.10
N ILE A 588 -14.58 7.62 -21.25
CA ILE A 588 -13.62 7.82 -20.15
C ILE A 588 -13.81 6.74 -19.09
N ASP A 589 -12.72 6.05 -18.71
CA ASP A 589 -12.70 5.11 -17.60
C ASP A 589 -13.04 5.83 -16.28
N LEU A 590 -13.90 5.23 -15.43
CA LEU A 590 -14.42 5.88 -14.21
C LEU A 590 -13.32 6.46 -13.31
N TRP A 591 -12.25 5.70 -13.07
CA TRP A 591 -11.12 6.14 -12.23
C TRP A 591 -10.44 7.41 -12.78
N VAL A 592 -10.21 7.45 -14.09
CA VAL A 592 -9.58 8.60 -14.76
C VAL A 592 -10.51 9.81 -14.74
N GLY A 593 -11.77 9.62 -15.10
CA GLY A 593 -12.75 10.72 -15.15
C GLY A 593 -13.02 11.32 -13.77
N GLY A 594 -13.18 10.49 -12.74
CA GLY A 594 -13.43 10.96 -11.38
C GLY A 594 -12.25 11.70 -10.75
N LEU A 595 -11.01 11.30 -11.02
CA LEU A 595 -9.81 12.03 -10.59
C LEU A 595 -9.55 13.30 -11.42
N SER A 596 -10.10 13.37 -12.63
CA SER A 596 -9.94 14.54 -13.49
C SER A 596 -10.90 15.68 -13.17
N GLU A 597 -11.91 15.47 -12.31
CA GLU A 597 -12.83 16.54 -11.94
C GLU A 597 -12.16 17.59 -11.05
N ASP A 598 -12.44 18.87 -11.30
CA ASP A 598 -12.02 19.94 -10.39
C ASP A 598 -12.61 19.73 -8.98
N ALA A 599 -11.85 20.11 -7.95
CA ALA A 599 -12.28 20.05 -6.56
C ALA A 599 -13.68 20.65 -6.33
N PHE A 600 -14.52 19.92 -5.60
CA PHE A 600 -15.93 20.26 -5.39
C PHE A 600 -16.18 20.87 -4.00
N GLY A 601 -16.39 22.18 -3.95
CA GLY A 601 -16.63 22.88 -2.69
C GLY A 601 -15.38 22.86 -1.80
N ASP A 602 -15.51 22.27 -0.60
CA ASP A 602 -14.40 22.10 0.34
C ASP A 602 -13.76 20.69 0.26
N SER A 603 -14.26 19.82 -0.64
CA SER A 603 -13.71 18.49 -0.88
C SER A 603 -12.45 18.57 -1.74
N GLN A 604 -11.45 17.74 -1.43
CA GLN A 604 -10.26 17.58 -2.26
C GLN A 604 -10.57 16.90 -3.60
N LEU A 605 -11.66 16.12 -3.65
CA LEU A 605 -12.17 15.45 -4.84
C LEU A 605 -13.18 16.30 -5.60
N GLY A 606 -13.38 15.98 -6.87
CA GLY A 606 -14.53 16.43 -7.65
C GLY A 606 -15.87 15.78 -7.26
N GLU A 607 -16.95 16.34 -7.81
CA GLU A 607 -18.35 16.09 -7.44
C GLU A 607 -18.71 14.59 -7.41
N LEU A 608 -18.30 13.82 -8.42
CA LEU A 608 -18.66 12.41 -8.54
C LEU A 608 -18.02 11.57 -7.43
N PHE A 609 -16.71 11.74 -7.21
CA PHE A 609 -15.99 10.95 -6.22
C PHE A 609 -16.28 11.40 -4.78
N THR A 610 -16.51 12.69 -4.54
CA THR A 610 -17.07 13.17 -3.27
C THR A 610 -18.37 12.44 -2.94
N LEU A 611 -19.29 12.33 -3.92
CA LEU A 611 -20.58 11.70 -3.72
C LEU A 611 -20.47 10.18 -3.50
N ILE A 612 -19.65 9.48 -4.28
CA ILE A 612 -19.43 8.03 -4.13
C ILE A 612 -18.88 7.70 -2.73
N ILE A 613 -17.83 8.42 -2.31
CA ILE A 613 -17.17 8.17 -1.02
C ILE A 613 -18.12 8.51 0.12
N ALA A 614 -18.74 9.70 0.12
CA ALA A 614 -19.69 10.08 1.15
C ALA A 614 -20.83 9.06 1.28
N LYS A 615 -21.36 8.57 0.16
CA LYS A 615 -22.44 7.59 0.15
C LYS A 615 -22.01 6.23 0.71
N GLN A 616 -20.84 5.71 0.34
CA GLN A 616 -20.33 4.44 0.88
C GLN A 616 -20.11 4.54 2.39
N PHE A 617 -19.41 5.59 2.85
CA PHE A 617 -19.16 5.79 4.28
C PHE A 617 -20.45 6.01 5.07
N GLN A 618 -21.43 6.73 4.51
CA GLN A 618 -22.73 6.83 5.17
C GLN A 618 -23.40 5.46 5.33
N LEU A 619 -23.39 4.63 4.28
CA LEU A 619 -23.96 3.27 4.35
C LEU A 619 -23.25 2.41 5.37
N LEU A 620 -21.91 2.46 5.42
CA LEU A 620 -21.10 1.74 6.40
C LEU A 620 -21.43 2.16 7.83
N ARG A 621 -21.58 3.45 8.11
CA ARG A 621 -21.94 3.95 9.44
C ARG A 621 -23.37 3.60 9.84
N ASP A 622 -24.31 3.89 8.95
CA ASP A 622 -25.74 3.82 9.26
C ASP A 622 -26.24 2.36 9.24
N GLY A 623 -25.62 1.49 8.44
CA GLY A 623 -25.95 0.06 8.33
C GLY A 623 -25.14 -0.88 9.24
N ASP A 624 -24.25 -0.36 10.10
CA ASP A 624 -23.45 -1.15 11.03
C ASP A 624 -24.09 -1.17 12.43
N ARG A 625 -24.60 -2.33 12.85
CA ARG A 625 -25.17 -2.53 14.18
C ARG A 625 -24.14 -2.40 15.30
N PHE A 626 -22.86 -2.59 14.98
CA PHE A 626 -21.76 -2.43 15.92
C PHE A 626 -20.99 -1.11 15.70
N TRP A 627 -21.65 -0.10 15.11
CA TRP A 627 -21.17 1.28 15.14
C TRP A 627 -20.93 1.71 16.59
N TYR A 628 -19.81 2.42 16.85
CA TYR A 628 -19.36 2.65 18.23
C TYR A 628 -20.35 3.46 19.07
N GLU A 629 -21.16 4.35 18.48
CA GLU A 629 -22.19 5.09 19.23
C GLU A 629 -23.41 4.23 19.58
N GLU A 630 -23.56 3.06 18.95
CA GLU A 630 -24.62 2.09 19.20
C GLU A 630 -24.17 0.93 20.11
N ASP A 631 -22.99 0.33 19.88
CA ASP A 631 -22.53 -0.88 20.62
C ASP A 631 -21.83 -0.56 21.95
N LEU A 632 -21.19 0.60 22.06
CA LEU A 632 -20.42 0.94 23.26
C LEU A 632 -21.29 1.55 24.36
N ARG A 633 -20.88 1.29 25.61
CA ARG A 633 -21.47 1.99 26.76
C ARG A 633 -21.09 3.47 26.73
N LEU A 634 -21.88 4.31 27.40
CA LEU A 634 -21.66 5.77 27.39
C LEU A 634 -20.24 6.19 27.83
N ASP A 635 -19.67 5.51 28.84
CA ASP A 635 -18.30 5.73 29.30
C ASP A 635 -17.25 5.35 28.25
N GLU A 636 -17.46 4.24 27.55
CA GLU A 636 -16.62 3.77 26.44
C GLU A 636 -16.72 4.74 25.24
N VAL A 637 -17.92 5.23 24.90
CA VAL A 637 -18.13 6.26 23.86
C VAL A 637 -17.38 7.54 24.20
N MET A 638 -17.42 8.00 25.45
CA MET A 638 -16.66 9.18 25.89
C MET A 638 -15.15 8.96 25.77
N GLN A 639 -14.66 7.75 26.12
CA GLN A 639 -13.26 7.41 25.95
C GLN A 639 -12.83 7.42 24.47
N VAL A 640 -13.66 6.87 23.58
CA VAL A 640 -13.43 6.88 22.13
C VAL A 640 -13.42 8.30 21.58
N LYS A 641 -14.40 9.14 21.94
CA LYS A 641 -14.51 10.52 21.46
C LYS A 641 -13.34 11.42 21.87
N LEU A 642 -12.67 11.10 22.97
CA LEU A 642 -11.48 11.82 23.44
C LEU A 642 -10.18 11.36 22.76
N SER A 643 -10.21 10.27 21.99
CA SER A 643 -9.03 9.80 21.27
C SER A 643 -8.82 10.55 19.95
N SER A 644 -7.57 10.73 19.58
CA SER A 644 -7.13 11.16 18.25
C SER A 644 -5.98 10.27 17.80
N LEU A 645 -5.65 10.28 16.50
CA LEU A 645 -4.50 9.54 16.01
C LEU A 645 -3.19 10.03 16.65
N ALA A 646 -3.02 11.35 16.83
CA ALA A 646 -1.89 11.93 17.58
C ALA A 646 -1.77 11.34 19.00
N GLN A 647 -2.89 11.23 19.72
CA GLN A 647 -2.87 10.68 21.08
C GLN A 647 -2.52 9.19 21.08
N ILE A 648 -3.01 8.41 20.12
CA ILE A 648 -2.66 6.98 20.00
C ILE A 648 -1.17 6.82 19.69
N ILE A 649 -0.61 7.66 18.81
CA ILE A 649 0.82 7.69 18.54
C ILE A 649 1.60 7.92 19.84
N ARG A 650 1.31 9.02 20.56
CA ARG A 650 1.99 9.37 21.82
C ARG A 650 1.82 8.32 22.92
N ASP A 651 0.70 7.62 22.96
CA ASP A 651 0.43 6.56 23.94
C ASP A 651 1.25 5.28 23.68
N ASN A 652 1.76 5.07 22.46
CA ASN A 652 2.32 3.79 22.01
C ASN A 652 3.74 3.88 21.40
N THR A 653 4.34 5.07 21.38
CA THR A 653 5.65 5.32 20.77
C THR A 653 6.49 6.32 21.60
N GLY A 654 7.68 6.67 21.11
CA GLY A 654 8.52 7.71 21.70
C GLY A 654 8.22 9.13 21.18
N VAL A 655 7.25 9.27 20.27
CA VAL A 655 6.81 10.55 19.72
C VAL A 655 6.00 11.32 20.77
N ASP A 656 6.26 12.61 20.94
CA ASP A 656 5.61 13.48 21.92
C ASP A 656 4.98 14.70 21.23
N SER A 657 5.27 15.91 21.73
CA SER A 657 4.72 17.18 21.24
C SER A 657 5.31 17.66 19.92
N GLU A 658 6.27 16.95 19.34
CA GLU A 658 6.88 17.30 18.05
C GLU A 658 5.96 17.05 16.84
N ILE A 659 4.89 16.26 17.00
CA ILE A 659 3.81 16.16 16.00
C ILE A 659 2.59 16.97 16.45
N GLN A 660 1.89 17.55 15.47
CA GLN A 660 0.66 18.31 15.68
C GLN A 660 -0.49 17.42 16.19
N ASP A 661 -1.45 18.03 16.91
CA ASP A 661 -2.61 17.31 17.47
C ASP A 661 -3.58 16.79 16.39
N ASP A 662 -3.69 17.52 15.28
CA ASP A 662 -4.40 17.11 14.07
C ASP A 662 -3.38 16.67 13.02
N VAL A 663 -3.03 15.38 13.05
CA VAL A 663 -1.99 14.84 12.17
C VAL A 663 -2.38 14.84 10.70
N PHE A 664 -3.65 15.05 10.35
CA PHE A 664 -4.11 15.05 8.96
C PHE A 664 -3.84 16.38 8.25
N HIS A 665 -3.59 17.45 9.00
CA HIS A 665 -3.30 18.77 8.44
C HIS A 665 -1.90 19.24 8.81
N MET A 666 -1.27 19.96 7.89
CA MET A 666 -0.03 20.67 8.12
C MET A 666 -0.24 21.67 9.27
N PRO A 667 0.74 21.83 10.18
CA PRO A 667 0.64 22.82 11.24
C PRO A 667 0.50 24.22 10.65
N ALA A 668 -0.45 25.01 11.16
CA ALA A 668 -0.66 26.37 10.69
C ALA A 668 0.63 27.19 10.78
N THR A 669 1.04 27.82 9.67
CA THR A 669 2.22 28.68 9.65
C THR A 669 2.01 29.85 10.65
N PRO A 670 2.94 30.07 11.61
CA PRO A 670 2.79 31.07 12.67
C PRO A 670 2.55 32.52 12.21
#